data_AF-A0A328S9N5-F1
#
_entry.id   AF-A0A328S9N5-F1
#
_cell.length_a   1.000
_cell.length_b   1.000
_cell.length_c   1.000
_cell.angle_alpha   90.00
_cell.angle_beta   90.00
_cell.angle_gamma   90.00
#
_symmetry.space_group_name_H-M   'P 1'
#
loop_
_entity.id
_entity.type
_entity.pdbx_description
1 polymer ?
#
loop_
_entity_poly.entity_id
_entity_poly.type
_entity_poly.pdbx_seq_one_letter_code
_entity_poly.pdbx_strand_id
1 'polypeptide(L)'
;MFLVLLLFLFAGSVVAAESNTTQNVMEDNYVQSSNQETNVIQSADDNSNVDVYSVENNVISGDKSKNVKQATYSVNNYDDMYNILTSNKNQKSIEINLMGSKIYNVTKPLAINNSVYATNIVINGNGHTLDAKNKKVFMNISYAKTVTLNNLTITNTNYKGQSTFSNNGTLTLNNCNFTDCSIREGGLIFNRATLYMQDCIVKNTIKDTEEFIITYPNARGMLTNYGAAYITDSTISNIASSSASLVDNYGYLYLKSNSLNNSATDFGSIISHIYSVAVIENNLFSNCTSTYGGVISNHGIITLKGNRFYSNRASIGGVLYNNGNVSFTSNVLRDNEATLAGCIYNEVFIDKNTNEVYGFINCTKNTFTSNRASIGAVLSNYANITFEGNIIGNNHATDDAFFENDGKNGGTAVIDNNAYMNIYNNTFNSNTAKSAAVLYNRGNVSFVRNNLSSNYVDGDKSFVIENYGRINITNSYFNNNTDNYRDMLIYSSNKNYNISRNTYLNNRLNNTIKTSISNNTIIVQIRLRDIYNSTVYNGSIMLYSNGRFNNNASVSNGQSKISVLTKNVYKSNNNMTINYVSQDKHYLNTTISFKYNSNFTSYVTINDIKNVTAGRVLTVNANILDKNSKPINEGYVIFKYNGLTIKDNNSQTVKVNVKNGKITYNYIIANNTKTSTPSIEVVYTGTDKYEESRMLKYFNVTNKATIVVTTNQSTVKMDQKIKFIATVKWDSIAVNTGFVIFKINGVTVKDAKNNTVRAYLKNGVATYDFTIPDGWSAKPNKLSAVYSQLTYTRLENKTYFSLNKTQAHFNLTNITAKQNKTATIKGGLLDEYNHSVCGASTAIIKIDGVSYLNENGKLQVYAIVNGSVDIKFRVPIDLKKGNHTIEVVTGTRNAYIGTRTQITLTVQ
;
A
#
# COMPACT_ATOMS: atom_id res chain seq x y z
N MET A 1 38.77 14.94 12.24
CA MET A 1 39.17 16.27 12.76
C MET A 1 38.67 17.27 11.73
N PHE A 2 37.53 17.94 11.81
CA PHE A 2 36.55 18.35 12.85
C PHE A 2 35.14 17.92 12.38
N LEU A 3 34.25 17.17 13.07
CA LEU A 3 33.42 17.44 14.28
C LEU A 3 32.94 18.90 14.39
N VAL A 4 31.63 19.23 14.40
CA VAL A 4 30.63 19.12 15.48
C VAL A 4 29.24 19.42 14.84
N LEU A 5 28.15 18.65 14.93
CA LEU A 5 27.29 18.13 16.03
C LEU A 5 26.11 19.07 16.45
N LEU A 6 24.91 18.44 16.58
CA LEU A 6 23.64 18.83 17.25
C LEU A 6 22.73 19.89 16.56
N LEU A 7 21.46 19.69 16.21
CA LEU A 7 20.29 18.86 16.63
C LEU A 7 19.43 19.45 17.79
N PHE A 8 18.10 19.45 17.54
CA PHE A 8 16.92 19.78 18.38
C PHE A 8 16.39 21.24 18.29
N LEU A 9 15.07 21.53 18.19
CA LEU A 9 13.90 20.93 18.84
C LEU A 9 12.56 21.25 18.11
N PHE A 10 11.52 20.53 18.54
CA PHE A 10 10.16 20.35 18.01
C PHE A 10 9.06 21.27 18.64
N ALA A 11 7.88 21.22 17.99
CA ALA A 11 6.49 21.39 18.49
C ALA A 11 5.96 22.82 18.63
N GLY A 12 4.69 23.19 18.35
CA GLY A 12 3.43 22.53 17.93
C GLY A 12 2.33 23.63 17.93
N SER A 13 1.29 23.64 17.09
CA SER A 13 -0.11 23.22 17.36
C SER A 13 -1.05 24.05 16.42
N VAL A 14 -1.89 23.43 15.57
CA VAL A 14 -3.35 23.19 15.63
C VAL A 14 -4.29 24.41 15.33
N VAL A 15 -4.96 24.32 14.16
CA VAL A 15 -6.35 24.71 13.74
C VAL A 15 -6.76 26.19 13.61
N ALA A 16 -7.17 26.57 12.38
CA ALA A 16 -8.49 27.13 12.04
C ALA A 16 -8.68 27.20 10.51
N ALA A 17 -9.91 26.96 10.06
CA ALA A 17 -10.36 27.08 8.67
C ALA A 17 -10.79 28.52 8.35
N GLU A 18 -10.58 28.99 7.12
CA GLU A 18 -11.61 29.60 6.25
C GLU A 18 -11.03 30.06 4.90
N SER A 19 -11.92 30.12 3.92
CA SER A 19 -11.74 30.35 2.49
C SER A 19 -11.11 31.68 2.10
N ASN A 20 -10.32 31.71 1.01
CA ASN A 20 -10.64 32.50 -0.18
C ASN A 20 -9.69 32.25 -1.36
N THR A 21 -10.32 32.28 -2.54
CA THR A 21 -9.78 32.27 -3.91
C THR A 21 -8.75 33.35 -4.20
N THR A 22 -7.67 33.05 -4.95
CA THR A 22 -7.30 33.68 -6.25
C THR A 22 -5.99 33.11 -6.83
N GLN A 23 -5.88 33.23 -8.16
CA GLN A 23 -4.88 32.67 -9.08
C GLN A 23 -3.45 33.21 -8.94
N ASN A 24 -2.47 32.39 -9.37
CA ASN A 24 -1.32 32.69 -10.26
C ASN A 24 -0.40 31.43 -10.27
N VAL A 25 -0.26 30.66 -11.36
CA VAL A 25 0.56 30.80 -12.60
C VAL A 25 2.08 30.72 -12.36
N MET A 26 2.74 29.92 -13.24
CA MET A 26 4.19 29.60 -13.41
C MET A 26 4.73 28.49 -12.47
N GLU A 27 5.55 27.50 -12.88
CA GLU A 27 6.31 27.24 -14.11
C GLU A 27 6.83 25.78 -14.02
N ASP A 28 6.62 24.97 -15.07
CA ASP A 28 7.23 23.64 -15.22
C ASP A 28 8.51 23.77 -16.06
N ASN A 29 9.66 23.45 -15.46
CA ASN A 29 10.95 23.33 -16.14
C ASN A 29 11.18 21.89 -16.59
N TYR A 30 11.09 21.62 -17.90
CA TYR A 30 11.50 20.36 -18.52
C TYR A 30 12.75 20.59 -19.38
N VAL A 31 13.80 19.81 -19.12
CA VAL A 31 15.11 19.89 -19.77
C VAL A 31 15.11 19.15 -21.11
N GLN A 32 15.73 19.79 -22.10
CA GLN A 32 15.90 19.39 -23.49
C GLN A 32 16.63 18.04 -23.69
N SER A 33 16.16 17.27 -24.69
CA SER A 33 17.00 16.35 -25.45
C SER A 33 16.68 16.48 -26.94
N SER A 34 17.72 16.75 -27.72
CA SER A 34 17.75 17.01 -29.16
C SER A 34 17.25 15.86 -30.02
N ASN A 35 16.19 16.10 -30.82
CA ASN A 35 15.84 15.30 -31.99
C ASN A 35 15.98 16.17 -33.24
N GLN A 36 16.86 15.77 -34.16
CA GLN A 36 16.71 16.12 -35.56
C GLN A 36 15.63 15.21 -36.15
N GLU A 37 14.41 15.71 -36.26
CA GLU A 37 13.37 15.15 -37.11
C GLU A 37 13.31 15.96 -38.40
N THR A 38 13.56 15.30 -39.52
CA THR A 38 13.24 15.78 -40.86
C THR A 38 11.73 15.87 -41.00
N ASN A 39 11.24 17.11 -41.03
CA ASN A 39 9.87 17.50 -41.35
C ASN A 39 9.45 16.99 -42.74
N VAL A 40 8.50 16.05 -42.80
CA VAL A 40 7.42 16.03 -43.79
C VAL A 40 6.17 15.43 -43.12
N ILE A 41 5.40 16.28 -42.45
CA ILE A 41 3.99 16.01 -42.13
C ILE A 41 3.21 17.11 -42.81
N GLN A 42 2.68 16.82 -44.00
CA GLN A 42 1.55 17.56 -44.53
C GLN A 42 0.31 16.95 -43.88
N SER A 43 -0.21 17.66 -42.89
CA SER A 43 -1.55 17.48 -42.36
C SER A 43 -2.55 17.69 -43.50
N ALA A 44 -3.25 16.62 -43.89
CA ALA A 44 -4.49 16.77 -44.65
C ALA A 44 -5.53 17.34 -43.68
N ASP A 45 -5.90 18.60 -43.90
CA ASP A 45 -7.00 19.25 -43.23
C ASP A 45 -8.29 18.43 -43.41
N ASP A 46 -8.98 18.25 -42.29
CA ASP A 46 -10.31 17.63 -42.10
C ASP A 46 -11.45 18.46 -42.73
N ASN A 47 -11.21 19.10 -43.89
CA ASN A 47 -12.21 19.96 -44.53
C ASN A 47 -12.20 19.87 -46.06
N SER A 48 -12.12 18.65 -46.58
CA SER A 48 -12.67 18.36 -47.90
C SER A 48 -13.80 17.34 -47.73
N ASN A 49 -15.02 17.86 -47.56
CA ASN A 49 -16.17 17.21 -48.15
C ASN A 49 -15.87 17.06 -49.65
N VAL A 50 -15.20 15.98 -50.03
CA VAL A 50 -15.44 15.40 -51.35
C VAL A 50 -16.84 14.85 -51.22
N ASP A 51 -17.81 15.67 -51.62
CA ASP A 51 -19.17 15.22 -51.84
C ASP A 51 -19.06 13.96 -52.71
N VAL A 52 -19.25 12.81 -52.04
CA VAL A 52 -19.50 11.55 -52.70
C VAL A 52 -20.73 11.83 -53.52
N TYR A 53 -20.56 11.95 -54.85
CA TYR A 53 -21.67 11.97 -55.77
C TYR A 53 -22.54 10.77 -55.41
N SER A 54 -23.65 11.05 -54.73
CA SER A 54 -24.75 10.15 -54.57
C SER A 54 -25.21 9.81 -55.98
N VAL A 55 -24.78 8.66 -56.49
CA VAL A 55 -25.50 7.99 -57.57
C VAL A 55 -26.76 7.39 -56.93
N GLU A 56 -27.62 8.29 -56.44
CA GLU A 56 -29.05 8.05 -56.35
C GLU A 56 -29.54 8.10 -57.80
N ASN A 57 -29.94 6.94 -58.32
CA ASN A 57 -30.92 6.75 -59.39
C ASN A 57 -31.19 7.95 -60.31
N ASN A 58 -30.17 8.45 -60.99
CA ASN A 58 -30.38 9.19 -62.23
C ASN A 58 -30.50 8.16 -63.35
N VAL A 59 -31.69 7.55 -63.43
CA VAL A 59 -32.31 7.40 -64.74
C VAL A 59 -32.15 8.76 -65.40
N ILE A 60 -31.42 8.82 -66.50
CA ILE A 60 -31.21 10.05 -67.26
C ILE A 60 -32.60 10.54 -67.72
N SER A 61 -33.24 11.39 -66.93
CA SER A 61 -34.32 12.27 -67.36
C SER A 61 -33.77 13.70 -67.37
N GLY A 62 -32.75 13.91 -68.21
CA GLY A 62 -32.18 15.20 -68.55
C GLY A 62 -32.68 15.62 -69.93
N ASP A 63 -33.87 16.19 -69.94
CA ASP A 63 -34.59 16.68 -71.11
C ASP A 63 -33.88 17.90 -71.72
N LYS A 64 -33.07 17.66 -72.76
CA LYS A 64 -32.92 18.48 -73.98
C LYS A 64 -32.37 17.62 -75.12
N SER A 65 -33.02 16.48 -75.40
CA SER A 65 -32.76 15.79 -76.67
C SER A 65 -33.59 16.50 -77.74
N LYS A 66 -32.95 17.03 -78.78
CA LYS A 66 -33.65 17.24 -80.06
C LYS A 66 -34.31 15.90 -80.36
N ASN A 67 -35.64 15.84 -80.44
CA ASN A 67 -36.43 14.63 -80.75
C ASN A 67 -35.87 13.96 -82.02
N VAL A 68 -34.87 13.08 -81.86
CA VAL A 68 -34.43 12.19 -82.91
C VAL A 68 -35.53 11.15 -82.97
N LYS A 69 -36.37 11.20 -84.01
CA LYS A 69 -37.37 10.14 -84.25
C LYS A 69 -36.65 8.79 -84.18
N GLN A 70 -36.98 7.99 -83.17
CA GLN A 70 -36.52 6.62 -83.03
C GLN A 70 -37.42 5.74 -83.90
N ALA A 71 -36.82 5.00 -84.83
CA ALA A 71 -37.56 4.07 -85.65
C ALA A 71 -37.63 2.69 -84.96
N THR A 72 -38.84 2.21 -84.71
CA THR A 72 -39.08 0.93 -84.04
C THR A 72 -39.41 -0.16 -85.07
N TYR A 73 -38.76 -1.31 -84.95
CA TYR A 73 -38.95 -2.47 -85.80
C TYR A 73 -39.25 -3.72 -84.96
N SER A 74 -39.98 -4.67 -85.54
CA SER A 74 -40.18 -6.01 -84.97
C SER A 74 -39.58 -7.07 -85.90
N VAL A 75 -38.92 -8.07 -85.33
CA VAL A 75 -38.18 -9.10 -86.08
C VAL A 75 -38.57 -10.49 -85.64
N ASN A 76 -38.64 -11.44 -86.59
CA ASN A 76 -39.07 -12.82 -86.31
C ASN A 76 -37.89 -13.79 -86.19
N ASN A 77 -36.72 -13.43 -86.72
CA ASN A 77 -35.50 -14.23 -86.68
C ASN A 77 -34.25 -13.33 -86.63
N TYR A 78 -33.07 -13.94 -86.50
CA TYR A 78 -31.80 -13.22 -86.38
C TYR A 78 -31.40 -12.46 -87.66
N ASP A 79 -31.67 -13.04 -88.82
CA ASP A 79 -31.31 -12.45 -90.11
C ASP A 79 -32.14 -11.18 -90.39
N ASP A 80 -33.41 -11.15 -89.98
CA ASP A 80 -34.25 -9.94 -90.02
C ASP A 80 -33.60 -8.79 -89.24
N MET A 81 -33.15 -9.07 -88.01
CA MET A 81 -32.45 -8.10 -87.15
C MET A 81 -31.14 -7.63 -87.79
N TYR A 82 -30.33 -8.56 -88.29
CA TYR A 82 -29.07 -8.26 -88.97
C TYR A 82 -29.29 -7.35 -90.19
N ASN A 83 -30.30 -7.65 -91.00
CA ASN A 83 -30.63 -6.90 -92.21
C ASN A 83 -31.11 -5.47 -91.90
N ILE A 84 -31.94 -5.28 -90.87
CA ILE A 84 -32.38 -3.94 -90.42
C ILE A 84 -31.17 -3.10 -90.01
N LEU A 85 -30.26 -3.66 -89.22
CA LEU A 85 -29.07 -2.93 -88.75
C LEU A 85 -28.13 -2.55 -89.88
N THR A 86 -27.87 -3.46 -90.83
CA THR A 86 -26.88 -3.26 -91.91
C THR A 86 -27.42 -2.48 -93.10
N SER A 87 -28.72 -2.57 -93.38
CA SER A 87 -29.36 -1.92 -94.54
C SER A 87 -29.96 -0.55 -94.22
N ASN A 88 -30.11 -0.19 -92.94
CA ASN A 88 -30.55 1.15 -92.54
C ASN A 88 -29.59 2.25 -93.05
N LYS A 89 -30.13 3.27 -93.73
CA LYS A 89 -29.37 4.41 -94.29
C LYS A 89 -29.82 5.79 -93.81
N ASN A 90 -30.91 5.88 -93.05
CA ASN A 90 -31.58 7.16 -92.76
C ASN A 90 -31.97 7.36 -91.29
N GLN A 91 -32.03 6.30 -90.47
CA GLN A 91 -32.40 6.42 -89.05
C GLN A 91 -31.18 6.38 -88.14
N LYS A 92 -30.90 7.48 -87.44
CA LYS A 92 -29.78 7.54 -86.47
C LYS A 92 -30.09 6.80 -85.17
N SER A 93 -31.36 6.68 -84.80
CA SER A 93 -31.81 5.95 -83.62
C SER A 93 -32.80 4.88 -84.02
N ILE A 94 -32.51 3.63 -83.63
CA ILE A 94 -33.31 2.46 -83.97
C ILE A 94 -33.63 1.67 -82.70
N GLU A 95 -34.84 1.13 -82.64
CA GLU A 95 -35.28 0.14 -81.67
C GLU A 95 -35.72 -1.14 -82.39
N ILE A 96 -35.33 -2.31 -81.89
CA ILE A 96 -35.66 -3.62 -82.46
C ILE A 96 -36.28 -4.49 -81.37
N ASN A 97 -37.49 -4.98 -81.62
CA ASN A 97 -38.21 -5.90 -80.74
C ASN A 97 -38.18 -7.32 -81.30
N LEU A 98 -37.68 -8.28 -80.51
CA LEU A 98 -37.73 -9.70 -80.86
C LEU A 98 -39.12 -10.25 -80.53
N MET A 99 -39.81 -10.79 -81.54
CA MET A 99 -41.21 -11.22 -81.46
C MET A 99 -41.46 -12.63 -82.01
N GLY A 100 -40.44 -13.28 -82.59
CA GLY A 100 -40.57 -14.54 -83.30
C GLY A 100 -40.26 -15.77 -82.46
N SER A 101 -39.44 -16.68 -82.99
CA SER A 101 -39.11 -17.95 -82.31
C SER A 101 -38.36 -17.69 -81.01
N LYS A 102 -38.66 -18.44 -79.93
CA LYS A 102 -38.02 -18.23 -78.61
C LYS A 102 -36.48 -18.23 -78.66
N ILE A 103 -35.89 -18.96 -79.60
CA ILE A 103 -34.45 -19.05 -79.85
C ILE A 103 -34.13 -18.49 -81.24
N TYR A 104 -33.26 -17.49 -81.28
CA TYR A 104 -32.69 -16.86 -82.45
C TYR A 104 -31.26 -17.40 -82.64
N ASN A 105 -31.04 -18.16 -83.71
CA ASN A 105 -29.70 -18.67 -84.03
C ASN A 105 -28.82 -17.53 -84.54
N VAL A 106 -27.69 -17.26 -83.90
CA VAL A 106 -26.73 -16.24 -84.35
C VAL A 106 -26.03 -16.75 -85.61
N THR A 107 -26.37 -16.19 -86.77
CA THR A 107 -25.82 -16.63 -88.07
C THR A 107 -24.49 -15.94 -88.39
N LYS A 108 -24.31 -14.68 -87.97
CA LYS A 108 -23.16 -13.81 -88.24
C LYS A 108 -22.91 -12.86 -87.05
N PRO A 109 -21.66 -12.49 -86.73
CA PRO A 109 -21.41 -11.44 -85.73
C PRO A 109 -21.95 -10.06 -86.17
N LEU A 110 -22.43 -9.26 -85.22
CA LEU A 110 -22.86 -7.88 -85.45
C LEU A 110 -21.66 -6.92 -85.38
N ALA A 111 -21.29 -6.32 -86.50
CA ALA A 111 -20.27 -5.27 -86.55
C ALA A 111 -20.91 -3.88 -86.61
N ILE A 112 -21.13 -3.27 -85.44
CA ILE A 112 -21.68 -1.92 -85.29
C ILE A 112 -20.55 -0.90 -85.49
N ASN A 113 -20.15 -0.73 -86.74
CA ASN A 113 -19.07 0.17 -87.16
C ASN A 113 -19.62 1.34 -88.00
N ASN A 114 -18.75 2.10 -88.67
CA ASN A 114 -19.14 3.24 -89.51
C ASN A 114 -20.00 2.87 -90.73
N SER A 115 -20.06 1.59 -91.12
CA SER A 115 -20.98 1.13 -92.17
C SER A 115 -22.44 1.00 -91.71
N VAL A 116 -22.67 0.89 -90.40
CA VAL A 116 -24.00 0.94 -89.79
C VAL A 116 -24.37 2.40 -89.56
N TYR A 117 -25.44 2.89 -90.21
CA TYR A 117 -25.83 4.30 -90.13
C TYR A 117 -26.33 4.70 -88.73
N ALA A 118 -27.08 3.80 -88.06
CA ALA A 118 -27.58 4.06 -86.71
C ALA A 118 -26.42 4.30 -85.73
N THR A 119 -26.55 5.33 -84.91
CA THR A 119 -25.62 5.66 -83.82
C THR A 119 -26.17 5.27 -82.47
N ASN A 120 -27.50 5.19 -82.30
CA ASN A 120 -28.16 4.69 -81.10
C ASN A 120 -29.04 3.49 -81.45
N ILE A 121 -28.75 2.32 -80.88
CA ILE A 121 -29.43 1.07 -81.19
C ILE A 121 -29.96 0.47 -79.89
N VAL A 122 -31.25 0.18 -79.84
CA VAL A 122 -31.90 -0.53 -78.74
C VAL A 122 -32.40 -1.87 -79.26
N ILE A 123 -32.08 -2.97 -78.59
CA ILE A 123 -32.59 -4.30 -78.88
C ILE A 123 -33.32 -4.82 -77.65
N ASN A 124 -34.64 -4.91 -77.75
CA ASN A 124 -35.50 -5.50 -76.74
C ASN A 124 -35.69 -6.98 -77.04
N GLY A 125 -35.09 -7.80 -76.21
CA GLY A 125 -35.14 -9.24 -76.33
C GLY A 125 -36.47 -9.86 -75.96
N ASN A 126 -37.30 -9.21 -75.15
CA ASN A 126 -38.58 -9.76 -74.68
C ASN A 126 -38.45 -11.20 -74.13
N GLY A 127 -37.32 -11.49 -73.46
CA GLY A 127 -36.98 -12.79 -72.87
C GLY A 127 -36.55 -13.86 -73.89
N HIS A 128 -36.23 -13.50 -75.13
CA HIS A 128 -35.75 -14.44 -76.15
C HIS A 128 -34.27 -14.78 -75.95
N THR A 129 -33.85 -15.91 -76.55
CA THR A 129 -32.48 -16.40 -76.49
C THR A 129 -31.77 -16.19 -77.83
N LEU A 130 -30.56 -15.67 -77.79
CA LEU A 130 -29.60 -15.60 -78.88
C LEU A 130 -28.56 -16.70 -78.67
N ASP A 131 -28.62 -17.75 -79.50
CA ASP A 131 -27.73 -18.91 -79.39
C ASP A 131 -26.72 -18.94 -80.53
N ALA A 132 -25.43 -18.82 -80.18
CA ALA A 132 -24.33 -18.85 -81.14
C ALA A 132 -23.70 -20.23 -81.35
N LYS A 133 -24.18 -21.26 -80.63
CA LYS A 133 -23.79 -22.68 -80.80
C LYS A 133 -22.28 -22.95 -80.78
N ASN A 134 -21.51 -22.10 -80.10
CA ASN A 134 -20.05 -22.09 -80.04
C ASN A 134 -19.39 -21.93 -81.43
N LYS A 135 -20.09 -21.26 -82.36
CA LYS A 135 -19.64 -21.05 -83.76
C LYS A 135 -19.43 -19.59 -84.14
N LYS A 136 -19.86 -18.65 -83.29
CA LYS A 136 -19.82 -17.20 -83.55
C LYS A 136 -19.62 -16.43 -82.24
N VAL A 137 -18.97 -15.27 -82.34
CA VAL A 137 -19.10 -14.19 -81.35
C VAL A 137 -20.31 -13.33 -81.65
N PHE A 138 -20.73 -12.49 -80.71
CA PHE A 138 -21.98 -11.75 -80.84
C PHE A 138 -21.80 -10.35 -81.44
N MET A 139 -21.07 -9.43 -80.80
CA MET A 139 -21.13 -8.02 -81.20
C MET A 139 -19.81 -7.24 -81.01
N ASN A 140 -19.44 -6.49 -82.05
CA ASN A 140 -18.35 -5.50 -82.03
C ASN A 140 -18.93 -4.10 -82.20
N ILE A 141 -18.60 -3.19 -81.28
CA ILE A 141 -19.11 -1.82 -81.21
C ILE A 141 -17.95 -0.85 -81.41
N SER A 142 -18.04 0.00 -82.43
CA SER A 142 -17.04 1.04 -82.70
C SER A 142 -17.29 2.32 -81.92
N TYR A 143 -16.30 3.22 -81.95
CA TYR A 143 -16.39 4.56 -81.37
C TYR A 143 -17.64 5.33 -81.83
N ALA A 144 -18.18 6.17 -80.96
CA ALA A 144 -19.39 6.98 -81.18
C ALA A 144 -20.68 6.18 -81.48
N LYS A 145 -20.71 4.88 -81.17
CA LYS A 145 -21.92 4.04 -81.23
C LYS A 145 -22.42 3.74 -79.83
N THR A 146 -23.74 3.74 -79.66
CA THR A 146 -24.44 3.38 -78.43
C THR A 146 -25.36 2.20 -78.72
N VAL A 147 -25.21 1.13 -77.95
CA VAL A 147 -26.05 -0.07 -78.03
C VAL A 147 -26.64 -0.37 -76.66
N THR A 148 -27.94 -0.60 -76.61
CA THR A 148 -28.68 -1.04 -75.42
C THR A 148 -29.34 -2.38 -75.70
N LEU A 149 -29.10 -3.37 -74.83
CA LEU A 149 -29.69 -4.70 -74.89
C LEU A 149 -30.55 -4.91 -73.64
N ASN A 150 -31.83 -5.21 -73.84
CA ASN A 150 -32.79 -5.38 -72.75
C ASN A 150 -33.39 -6.79 -72.76
N ASN A 151 -33.47 -7.47 -71.61
CA ASN A 151 -34.25 -8.71 -71.44
C ASN A 151 -33.91 -9.80 -72.48
N LEU A 152 -32.62 -10.13 -72.60
CA LEU A 152 -32.10 -11.13 -73.53
C LEU A 152 -31.38 -12.24 -72.80
N THR A 153 -31.48 -13.48 -73.29
CA THR A 153 -30.51 -14.53 -72.97
C THR A 153 -29.53 -14.65 -74.13
N ILE A 154 -28.22 -14.62 -73.87
CA ILE A 154 -27.17 -14.85 -74.87
C ILE A 154 -26.41 -16.10 -74.42
N THR A 155 -26.16 -17.04 -75.33
CA THR A 155 -25.54 -18.32 -74.99
C THR A 155 -24.59 -18.85 -76.07
N ASN A 156 -23.63 -19.67 -75.64
CA ASN A 156 -22.72 -20.42 -76.49
C ASN A 156 -21.94 -19.54 -77.47
N THR A 157 -21.37 -18.44 -77.01
CA THR A 157 -20.62 -17.48 -77.86
C THR A 157 -19.12 -17.77 -77.91
N ASN A 158 -18.69 -18.94 -77.46
CA ASN A 158 -17.29 -19.35 -77.44
C ASN A 158 -16.79 -19.66 -78.86
N TYR A 159 -16.10 -18.71 -79.51
CA TYR A 159 -15.59 -18.92 -80.86
C TYR A 159 -14.22 -18.26 -81.08
N LYS A 160 -13.22 -19.08 -81.41
CA LYS A 160 -11.89 -18.67 -81.92
C LYS A 160 -11.17 -17.58 -81.10
N GLY A 161 -11.19 -17.65 -79.77
CA GLY A 161 -10.36 -16.71 -79.00
C GLY A 161 -10.90 -15.31 -78.82
N GLN A 162 -12.13 -15.03 -79.29
CA GLN A 162 -12.69 -13.68 -79.32
C GLN A 162 -13.71 -13.46 -78.20
N SER A 163 -13.77 -12.23 -77.69
CA SER A 163 -14.76 -11.80 -76.71
C SER A 163 -16.17 -11.81 -77.28
N THR A 164 -17.17 -12.18 -76.48
CA THR A 164 -18.59 -12.09 -76.90
C THR A 164 -18.97 -10.66 -77.33
N PHE A 165 -18.49 -9.67 -76.56
CA PHE A 165 -18.59 -8.25 -76.85
C PHE A 165 -17.22 -7.59 -76.94
N SER A 166 -16.96 -6.87 -78.03
CA SER A 166 -15.86 -5.90 -78.10
C SER A 166 -16.42 -4.48 -78.16
N ASN A 167 -16.31 -3.73 -77.06
CA ASN A 167 -16.90 -2.40 -76.92
C ASN A 167 -15.86 -1.28 -77.01
N ASN A 168 -15.94 -0.47 -78.06
CA ASN A 168 -15.20 0.80 -78.19
C ASN A 168 -16.16 2.02 -78.17
N GLY A 169 -17.44 1.80 -77.88
CA GLY A 169 -18.49 2.82 -77.77
C GLY A 169 -19.19 2.78 -76.42
N THR A 170 -20.52 2.93 -76.40
CA THR A 170 -21.34 2.75 -75.20
C THR A 170 -22.15 1.47 -75.32
N LEU A 171 -21.98 0.53 -74.40
CA LEU A 171 -22.77 -0.69 -74.30
C LEU A 171 -23.56 -0.66 -73.00
N THR A 172 -24.88 -0.82 -73.10
CA THR A 172 -25.80 -0.97 -71.97
C THR A 172 -26.45 -2.35 -72.02
N LEU A 173 -26.33 -3.11 -70.94
CA LEU A 173 -26.90 -4.45 -70.76
C LEU A 173 -27.87 -4.38 -69.58
N ASN A 174 -29.17 -4.50 -69.84
CA ASN A 174 -30.18 -4.44 -68.80
C ASN A 174 -30.97 -5.75 -68.74
N ASN A 175 -31.00 -6.38 -67.58
CA ASN A 175 -31.73 -7.64 -67.38
C ASN A 175 -31.35 -8.71 -68.42
N CYS A 176 -30.05 -8.82 -68.73
CA CYS A 176 -29.54 -9.79 -69.69
C CYS A 176 -28.92 -11.00 -68.98
N ASN A 177 -29.18 -12.19 -69.50
CA ASN A 177 -28.63 -13.46 -69.03
C ASN A 177 -27.56 -13.96 -70.00
N PHE A 178 -26.42 -14.38 -69.46
CA PHE A 178 -25.30 -14.94 -70.21
C PHE A 178 -25.03 -16.35 -69.70
N THR A 179 -25.15 -17.33 -70.59
CA THR A 179 -24.93 -18.74 -70.24
C THR A 179 -23.93 -19.40 -71.17
N ASP A 180 -22.84 -19.92 -70.61
CA ASP A 180 -21.75 -20.53 -71.38
C ASP A 180 -21.19 -19.55 -72.43
N CYS A 181 -21.17 -18.26 -72.09
CA CYS A 181 -20.64 -17.17 -72.92
C CYS A 181 -19.21 -16.77 -72.52
N SER A 182 -18.75 -17.27 -71.39
CA SER A 182 -17.37 -17.12 -70.96
C SER A 182 -16.71 -18.47 -71.02
N ILE A 183 -15.46 -18.47 -71.50
CA ILE A 183 -14.28 -19.05 -70.87
C ILE A 183 -13.36 -19.73 -71.90
N ARG A 184 -13.81 -20.11 -73.10
CA ARG A 184 -12.88 -20.66 -74.10
C ARG A 184 -12.29 -19.56 -74.97
N GLU A 185 -11.19 -18.99 -74.47
CA GLU A 185 -10.34 -18.00 -75.15
C GLU A 185 -11.15 -16.74 -75.60
N GLY A 186 -10.96 -15.59 -74.93
CA GLY A 186 -11.50 -14.28 -75.37
C GLY A 186 -12.38 -13.50 -74.38
N GLY A 187 -13.01 -14.18 -73.41
CA GLY A 187 -13.81 -13.56 -72.34
C GLY A 187 -15.24 -13.12 -72.76
N LEU A 188 -16.04 -12.57 -71.82
CA LEU A 188 -17.39 -12.08 -72.14
C LEU A 188 -17.32 -10.70 -72.81
N ILE A 189 -16.66 -9.76 -72.15
CA ILE A 189 -16.66 -8.34 -72.54
C ILE A 189 -15.23 -7.82 -72.55
N PHE A 190 -14.84 -7.25 -73.68
CA PHE A 190 -13.65 -6.43 -73.82
C PHE A 190 -14.09 -4.97 -73.97
N ASN A 191 -13.90 -4.14 -72.94
CA ASN A 191 -14.35 -2.75 -72.90
C ASN A 191 -13.18 -1.76 -73.05
N ARG A 192 -13.26 -0.82 -74.01
CA ARG A 192 -12.35 0.32 -74.16
C ARG A 192 -13.02 1.68 -73.97
N ALA A 193 -14.32 1.71 -73.70
CA ALA A 193 -15.10 2.93 -73.58
C ALA A 193 -16.12 2.79 -72.43
N THR A 194 -17.42 2.96 -72.64
CA THR A 194 -18.39 2.93 -71.52
C THR A 194 -19.24 1.66 -71.55
N LEU A 195 -19.28 0.96 -70.41
CA LEU A 195 -20.13 -0.20 -70.16
C LEU A 195 -21.08 0.09 -69.00
N TYR A 196 -22.37 -0.13 -69.21
CA TYR A 196 -23.39 -0.22 -68.17
C TYR A 196 -23.94 -1.65 -68.17
N MET A 197 -23.97 -2.30 -67.02
CA MET A 197 -24.51 -3.64 -66.85
C MET A 197 -25.34 -3.65 -65.58
N GLN A 198 -26.64 -3.85 -65.72
CA GLN A 198 -27.60 -3.77 -64.63
C GLN A 198 -28.55 -4.97 -64.66
N ASP A 199 -28.84 -5.53 -63.48
CA ASP A 199 -29.78 -6.65 -63.30
C ASP A 199 -29.41 -7.88 -64.14
N CYS A 200 -28.12 -8.06 -64.46
CA CYS A 200 -27.66 -9.11 -65.35
C CYS A 200 -27.29 -10.39 -64.59
N ILE A 201 -27.38 -11.54 -65.27
CA ILE A 201 -26.93 -12.83 -64.74
C ILE A 201 -25.85 -13.38 -65.67
N VAL A 202 -24.65 -13.61 -65.15
CA VAL A 202 -23.56 -14.32 -65.84
C VAL A 202 -23.34 -15.64 -65.13
N LYS A 203 -23.52 -16.75 -65.85
CA LYS A 203 -23.41 -18.10 -65.29
C LYS A 203 -22.86 -19.07 -66.31
N ASN A 204 -21.94 -19.94 -65.92
CA ASN A 204 -21.56 -21.09 -66.74
C ASN A 204 -21.96 -22.41 -66.08
N THR A 205 -22.06 -23.47 -66.88
CA THR A 205 -22.41 -24.83 -66.42
C THR A 205 -21.24 -25.59 -65.79
N ILE A 206 -20.18 -24.89 -65.39
CA ILE A 206 -19.00 -25.49 -64.77
C ILE A 206 -19.37 -26.02 -63.39
N LYS A 207 -19.08 -27.31 -63.17
CA LYS A 207 -19.35 -27.98 -61.89
C LYS A 207 -18.18 -27.85 -60.92
N ASP A 208 -16.97 -27.95 -61.44
CA ASP A 208 -15.72 -27.81 -60.71
C ASP A 208 -14.86 -26.75 -61.41
N THR A 209 -14.67 -25.61 -60.74
CA THR A 209 -13.91 -24.48 -61.29
C THR A 209 -12.41 -24.76 -61.32
N GLU A 210 -11.90 -25.64 -60.44
CA GLU A 210 -10.49 -26.00 -60.37
C GLU A 210 -10.12 -26.95 -61.51
N GLU A 211 -10.88 -28.03 -61.69
CA GLU A 211 -10.72 -28.96 -62.82
C GLU A 211 -10.84 -28.21 -64.16
N PHE A 212 -11.73 -27.22 -64.22
CA PHE A 212 -11.89 -26.39 -65.39
C PHE A 212 -10.61 -25.61 -65.72
N ILE A 213 -9.98 -24.96 -64.75
CA ILE A 213 -8.74 -24.18 -64.94
C ILE A 213 -7.63 -25.07 -65.50
N ILE A 214 -7.47 -26.27 -64.93
CA ILE A 214 -6.48 -27.25 -65.37
C ILE A 214 -6.74 -27.69 -66.82
N THR A 215 -8.00 -27.85 -67.19
CA THR A 215 -8.42 -28.30 -68.53
C THR A 215 -8.28 -27.21 -69.60
N TYR A 216 -8.46 -25.92 -69.22
CA TYR A 216 -8.46 -24.78 -70.14
C TYR A 216 -7.42 -23.72 -69.73
N PRO A 217 -6.12 -23.95 -69.98
CA PRO A 217 -5.04 -23.07 -69.50
C PRO A 217 -5.00 -21.68 -70.15
N ASN A 218 -5.81 -21.41 -71.18
CA ASN A 218 -5.93 -20.09 -71.84
C ASN A 218 -7.29 -19.41 -71.61
N ALA A 219 -8.05 -19.89 -70.64
CA ALA A 219 -9.34 -19.34 -70.24
C ALA A 219 -9.21 -17.89 -69.80
N ARG A 220 -9.97 -16.99 -70.44
CA ARG A 220 -10.03 -15.56 -70.05
C ARG A 220 -11.22 -15.26 -69.16
N GLY A 221 -11.06 -14.25 -68.30
CA GLY A 221 -12.10 -13.72 -67.41
C GLY A 221 -13.34 -13.18 -68.13
N MET A 222 -14.32 -12.74 -67.34
CA MET A 222 -15.55 -12.14 -67.82
C MET A 222 -15.29 -10.79 -68.47
N LEU A 223 -14.55 -9.90 -67.81
CA LEU A 223 -14.38 -8.51 -68.24
C LEU A 223 -12.90 -8.14 -68.30
N THR A 224 -12.49 -7.60 -69.45
CA THR A 224 -11.27 -6.79 -69.55
C THR A 224 -11.68 -5.34 -69.78
N ASN A 225 -11.41 -4.46 -68.84
CA ASN A 225 -11.83 -3.06 -68.86
C ASN A 225 -10.63 -2.11 -69.03
N TYR A 226 -10.62 -1.32 -70.10
CA TYR A 226 -9.74 -0.18 -70.32
C TYR A 226 -10.48 1.17 -70.28
N GLY A 227 -11.81 1.15 -70.13
CA GLY A 227 -12.66 2.34 -70.10
C GLY A 227 -13.37 2.52 -68.76
N ALA A 228 -14.62 2.97 -68.77
CA ALA A 228 -15.48 3.05 -67.59
C ALA A 228 -16.50 1.89 -67.60
N ALA A 229 -16.56 1.13 -66.52
CA ALA A 229 -17.53 0.05 -66.33
C ALA A 229 -18.36 0.29 -65.06
N TYR A 230 -19.67 0.28 -65.23
CA TYR A 230 -20.67 0.37 -64.16
C TYR A 230 -21.46 -0.92 -64.15
N ILE A 231 -21.24 -1.77 -63.13
CA ILE A 231 -21.92 -3.05 -62.99
C ILE A 231 -22.71 -3.01 -61.68
N THR A 232 -24.03 -3.10 -61.77
CA THR A 232 -24.90 -3.06 -60.60
C THR A 232 -25.93 -4.17 -60.58
N ASP A 233 -26.34 -4.56 -59.38
CA ASP A 233 -27.48 -5.45 -59.13
C ASP A 233 -27.40 -6.78 -59.92
N SER A 234 -26.19 -7.23 -60.24
CA SER A 234 -25.94 -8.36 -61.12
C SER A 234 -25.42 -9.57 -60.36
N THR A 235 -25.71 -10.77 -60.88
CA THR A 235 -25.22 -12.04 -60.33
C THR A 235 -24.21 -12.67 -61.27
N ILE A 236 -23.00 -12.93 -60.79
CA ILE A 236 -21.92 -13.57 -61.54
C ILE A 236 -21.52 -14.83 -60.78
N SER A 237 -21.67 -15.98 -61.41
CA SER A 237 -21.54 -17.27 -60.73
C SER A 237 -20.88 -18.33 -61.58
N ASN A 238 -20.15 -19.26 -60.95
CA ASN A 238 -19.57 -20.43 -61.61
C ASN A 238 -18.61 -20.06 -62.76
N ILE A 239 -17.75 -19.06 -62.55
CA ILE A 239 -16.78 -18.63 -63.55
C ILE A 239 -15.37 -19.04 -63.13
N ALA A 240 -14.63 -19.63 -64.05
CA ALA A 240 -13.25 -20.02 -63.88
C ALA A 240 -12.38 -19.30 -64.91
N SER A 241 -11.18 -18.86 -64.54
CA SER A 241 -10.25 -18.18 -65.44
C SER A 241 -8.81 -18.60 -65.17
N SER A 242 -8.04 -18.90 -66.21
CA SER A 242 -6.60 -19.13 -66.10
C SER A 242 -5.79 -17.85 -66.43
N SER A 243 -6.43 -16.83 -67.03
CA SER A 243 -5.79 -15.56 -67.44
C SER A 243 -5.58 -14.57 -66.29
N ALA A 244 -5.26 -15.06 -65.10
CA ALA A 244 -5.05 -14.32 -63.85
C ALA A 244 -6.29 -13.65 -63.21
N SER A 245 -7.36 -13.25 -63.92
CA SER A 245 -8.54 -12.69 -63.25
C SER A 245 -9.89 -12.95 -63.93
N LEU A 246 -10.99 -12.70 -63.20
CA LEU A 246 -12.36 -12.64 -63.73
C LEU A 246 -12.69 -11.24 -64.28
N VAL A 247 -12.21 -10.20 -63.59
CA VAL A 247 -12.30 -8.80 -63.99
C VAL A 247 -10.89 -8.20 -63.99
N ASP A 248 -10.34 -7.95 -65.18
CA ASP A 248 -9.11 -7.19 -65.36
C ASP A 248 -9.46 -5.72 -65.56
N ASN A 249 -9.11 -4.86 -64.60
CA ASN A 249 -9.54 -3.47 -64.62
C ASN A 249 -8.40 -2.45 -64.77
N TYR A 250 -8.11 -2.03 -65.99
CA TYR A 250 -7.17 -0.94 -66.31
C TYR A 250 -7.80 0.46 -66.33
N GLY A 251 -9.12 0.57 -66.14
CA GLY A 251 -9.86 1.84 -66.19
C GLY A 251 -10.72 2.10 -64.94
N TYR A 252 -11.76 2.93 -65.05
CA TYR A 252 -12.69 3.18 -63.95
C TYR A 252 -13.65 2.02 -63.77
N LEU A 253 -13.82 1.56 -62.52
CA LEU A 253 -14.72 0.47 -62.16
C LEU A 253 -15.67 0.87 -61.03
N TYR A 254 -16.96 0.75 -61.29
CA TYR A 254 -18.01 0.87 -60.28
C TYR A 254 -18.76 -0.45 -60.16
N LEU A 255 -18.65 -1.10 -58.99
CA LEU A 255 -19.38 -2.32 -58.65
C LEU A 255 -20.30 -2.04 -57.48
N LYS A 256 -21.62 -2.15 -57.66
CA LYS A 256 -22.58 -1.96 -56.56
C LYS A 256 -23.64 -3.03 -56.50
N SER A 257 -23.91 -3.55 -55.29
CA SER A 257 -25.01 -4.50 -55.04
C SER A 257 -24.95 -5.78 -55.87
N ASN A 258 -23.77 -6.20 -56.32
CA ASN A 258 -23.61 -7.43 -57.09
C ASN A 258 -23.40 -8.64 -56.17
N SER A 259 -23.70 -9.84 -56.69
CA SER A 259 -23.32 -11.11 -56.09
C SER A 259 -22.34 -11.85 -56.99
N LEU A 260 -21.11 -12.01 -56.53
CA LEU A 260 -20.06 -12.79 -57.18
C LEU A 260 -19.79 -14.05 -56.35
N ASN A 261 -20.04 -15.22 -56.90
CA ASN A 261 -19.89 -16.45 -56.14
C ASN A 261 -19.35 -17.64 -56.93
N ASN A 262 -18.78 -18.61 -56.20
CA ASN A 262 -18.26 -19.87 -56.74
C ASN A 262 -17.39 -19.63 -57.98
N SER A 263 -16.37 -18.79 -57.83
CA SER A 263 -15.52 -18.35 -58.94
C SER A 263 -14.06 -18.54 -58.60
N ALA A 264 -13.24 -18.96 -59.56
CA ALA A 264 -11.84 -19.28 -59.33
C ALA A 264 -10.90 -18.71 -60.39
N THR A 265 -9.68 -18.36 -59.98
CA THR A 265 -8.63 -17.87 -60.88
C THR A 265 -7.27 -18.44 -60.48
N ASP A 266 -6.46 -18.94 -61.42
CA ASP A 266 -5.19 -19.59 -61.10
C ASP A 266 -4.12 -18.62 -60.59
N PHE A 267 -3.73 -17.62 -61.40
CA PHE A 267 -2.54 -16.78 -61.14
C PHE A 267 -2.82 -15.34 -60.67
N GLY A 268 -4.02 -15.01 -60.22
CA GLY A 268 -4.33 -13.65 -59.75
C GLY A 268 -5.46 -13.59 -58.74
N SER A 269 -6.45 -12.72 -58.97
CA SER A 269 -7.59 -12.41 -58.10
C SER A 269 -8.87 -12.40 -58.92
N ILE A 270 -10.05 -12.48 -58.27
CA ILE A 270 -11.31 -12.29 -59.01
C ILE A 270 -11.34 -10.93 -59.70
N ILE A 271 -10.92 -9.87 -59.02
CA ILE A 271 -10.81 -8.51 -59.56
C ILE A 271 -9.35 -8.07 -59.44
N SER A 272 -8.65 -8.02 -60.58
CA SER A 272 -7.21 -7.72 -60.64
C SER A 272 -6.89 -6.46 -61.43
N HIS A 273 -5.62 -6.07 -61.36
CA HIS A 273 -5.01 -5.01 -62.16
C HIS A 273 -5.66 -3.65 -62.00
N ILE A 274 -6.25 -3.35 -60.83
CA ILE A 274 -6.86 -2.06 -60.53
C ILE A 274 -5.76 -1.00 -60.44
N TYR A 275 -5.29 -0.48 -61.57
CA TYR A 275 -4.26 0.57 -61.67
C TYR A 275 -4.87 1.99 -61.69
N SER A 276 -6.20 2.06 -61.64
CA SER A 276 -6.96 3.30 -61.68
C SER A 276 -7.87 3.40 -60.45
N VAL A 277 -8.95 4.17 -60.56
CA VAL A 277 -9.94 4.35 -59.49
C VAL A 277 -11.01 3.27 -59.58
N ALA A 278 -11.26 2.58 -58.47
CA ALA A 278 -12.38 1.66 -58.33
C ALA A 278 -13.23 1.97 -57.08
N VAL A 279 -14.54 1.78 -57.20
CA VAL A 279 -15.49 1.93 -56.11
C VAL A 279 -16.36 0.68 -56.09
N ILE A 280 -16.24 -0.09 -55.00
CA ILE A 280 -16.91 -1.38 -54.81
C ILE A 280 -17.74 -1.29 -53.55
N GLU A 281 -19.06 -1.24 -53.70
CA GLU A 281 -20.01 -0.98 -52.62
C GLU A 281 -21.11 -2.03 -52.49
N ASN A 282 -21.36 -2.50 -51.27
CA ASN A 282 -22.50 -3.37 -50.95
C ASN A 282 -22.58 -4.67 -51.77
N ASN A 283 -21.46 -5.18 -52.28
CA ASN A 283 -21.42 -6.44 -53.02
C ASN A 283 -21.27 -7.63 -52.07
N LEU A 284 -21.70 -8.81 -52.53
CA LEU A 284 -21.43 -10.11 -51.92
C LEU A 284 -20.37 -10.84 -52.76
N PHE A 285 -19.25 -11.20 -52.14
CA PHE A 285 -18.23 -12.06 -52.69
C PHE A 285 -18.16 -13.34 -51.86
N SER A 286 -18.43 -14.49 -52.46
CA SER A 286 -18.45 -15.74 -51.70
C SER A 286 -17.92 -16.96 -52.43
N ASN A 287 -17.15 -17.80 -51.73
CA ASN A 287 -16.50 -18.98 -52.32
C ASN A 287 -15.67 -18.60 -53.55
N CYS A 288 -14.91 -17.50 -53.44
CA CYS A 288 -13.94 -17.11 -54.44
C CYS A 288 -12.56 -17.68 -54.09
N THR A 289 -11.89 -18.29 -55.06
CA THR A 289 -10.56 -18.90 -54.85
C THR A 289 -9.55 -18.31 -55.82
N SER A 290 -8.39 -17.87 -55.32
CA SER A 290 -7.33 -17.32 -56.18
C SER A 290 -5.92 -17.50 -55.59
N THR A 291 -4.85 -17.16 -56.31
CA THR A 291 -3.49 -17.15 -55.72
C THR A 291 -3.24 -15.89 -54.88
N TYR A 292 -3.56 -14.72 -55.40
CA TYR A 292 -3.35 -13.42 -54.75
C TYR A 292 -4.68 -12.71 -54.59
N GLY A 293 -4.99 -12.18 -53.40
CA GLY A 293 -6.19 -11.40 -53.21
C GLY A 293 -7.43 -12.22 -53.58
N GLY A 294 -7.83 -13.16 -52.73
CA GLY A 294 -8.89 -14.15 -52.99
C GLY A 294 -10.13 -13.57 -53.66
N VAL A 295 -10.37 -12.27 -53.46
CA VAL A 295 -11.29 -11.47 -54.27
C VAL A 295 -10.60 -10.35 -55.05
N ILE A 296 -9.69 -9.56 -54.45
CA ILE A 296 -9.19 -8.31 -55.03
C ILE A 296 -7.65 -8.24 -54.97
N SER A 297 -7.01 -7.93 -56.10
CA SER A 297 -5.63 -7.45 -56.17
C SER A 297 -5.61 -5.98 -56.61
N ASN A 298 -5.19 -5.09 -55.71
CA ASN A 298 -5.20 -3.63 -55.92
C ASN A 298 -3.79 -3.06 -56.08
N HIS A 299 -3.63 -2.24 -57.13
CA HIS A 299 -2.42 -1.47 -57.44
C HIS A 299 -2.69 0.05 -57.57
N GLY A 300 -3.91 0.49 -57.26
CA GLY A 300 -4.40 1.84 -57.54
C GLY A 300 -5.20 2.38 -56.36
N ILE A 301 -6.21 3.21 -56.63
CA ILE A 301 -7.02 3.85 -55.59
C ILE A 301 -8.39 3.16 -55.54
N ILE A 302 -8.72 2.55 -54.41
CA ILE A 302 -9.97 1.80 -54.28
C ILE A 302 -10.76 2.18 -53.02
N THR A 303 -12.08 2.28 -53.19
CA THR A 303 -13.03 2.35 -52.08
C THR A 303 -13.78 1.02 -51.96
N LEU A 304 -13.66 0.37 -50.81
CA LEU A 304 -14.33 -0.87 -50.43
C LEU A 304 -15.27 -0.56 -49.27
N LYS A 305 -16.58 -0.46 -49.55
CA LYS A 305 -17.57 -0.03 -48.56
C LYS A 305 -18.77 -0.97 -48.47
N GLY A 306 -19.11 -1.44 -47.26
CA GLY A 306 -20.35 -2.19 -47.04
C GLY A 306 -20.39 -3.58 -47.69
N ASN A 307 -19.28 -4.09 -48.21
CA ASN A 307 -19.23 -5.39 -48.88
C ASN A 307 -19.23 -6.56 -47.89
N ARG A 308 -19.66 -7.73 -48.35
CA ARG A 308 -19.63 -8.99 -47.63
C ARG A 308 -18.70 -9.97 -48.33
N PHE A 309 -17.65 -10.42 -47.65
CA PHE A 309 -16.65 -11.36 -48.15
C PHE A 309 -16.71 -12.64 -47.33
N TYR A 310 -17.28 -13.71 -47.91
CA TYR A 310 -17.53 -14.97 -47.22
C TYR A 310 -16.80 -16.15 -47.83
N SER A 311 -16.05 -16.89 -47.01
CA SER A 311 -15.45 -18.16 -47.44
C SER A 311 -14.54 -18.03 -48.67
N ASN A 312 -13.88 -16.89 -48.83
CA ASN A 312 -12.92 -16.68 -49.90
C ASN A 312 -11.55 -17.22 -49.50
N ARG A 313 -10.82 -17.76 -50.47
CA ARG A 313 -9.57 -18.50 -50.26
C ARG A 313 -8.46 -17.97 -51.15
N ALA A 314 -7.27 -17.79 -50.60
CA ALA A 314 -6.08 -17.52 -51.41
C ALA A 314 -4.78 -18.04 -50.80
N SER A 315 -3.70 -18.05 -51.58
CA SER A 315 -2.36 -18.23 -51.00
C SER A 315 -1.94 -17.00 -50.19
N ILE A 316 -2.18 -15.79 -50.75
CA ILE A 316 -1.86 -14.50 -50.11
C ILE A 316 -3.06 -13.57 -50.16
N GLY A 317 -3.52 -13.07 -49.01
CA GLY A 317 -4.63 -12.12 -48.92
C GLY A 317 -5.95 -12.77 -49.28
N GLY A 318 -6.58 -13.51 -48.37
CA GLY A 318 -7.82 -14.27 -48.65
C GLY A 318 -8.98 -13.42 -49.19
N VAL A 319 -8.93 -12.10 -49.00
CA VAL A 319 -9.83 -11.13 -49.63
C VAL A 319 -9.08 -10.12 -50.47
N LEU A 320 -8.09 -9.45 -49.88
CA LEU A 320 -7.40 -8.31 -50.49
C LEU A 320 -5.89 -8.51 -50.47
N TYR A 321 -5.28 -8.44 -51.64
CA TYR A 321 -3.87 -8.13 -51.84
C TYR A 321 -3.76 -6.65 -52.23
N ASN A 322 -3.01 -5.85 -51.48
CA ASN A 322 -2.91 -4.42 -51.71
C ASN A 322 -1.47 -3.92 -51.74
N ASN A 323 -1.16 -3.15 -52.77
CA ASN A 323 -0.04 -2.20 -52.77
C ASN A 323 -0.42 -0.80 -53.29
N GLY A 324 -1.72 -0.54 -53.46
CA GLY A 324 -2.30 0.77 -53.76
C GLY A 324 -2.87 1.48 -52.52
N ASN A 325 -3.68 2.52 -52.71
CA ASN A 325 -4.35 3.22 -51.61
C ASN A 325 -5.81 2.75 -51.45
N VAL A 326 -6.22 2.45 -50.21
CA VAL A 326 -7.51 1.81 -49.93
C VAL A 326 -8.29 2.57 -48.86
N SER A 327 -9.55 2.89 -49.17
CA SER A 327 -10.57 3.19 -48.16
C SER A 327 -11.37 1.91 -47.89
N PHE A 328 -11.22 1.32 -46.70
CA PHE A 328 -11.81 0.03 -46.35
C PHE A 328 -12.78 0.20 -45.18
N THR A 329 -14.07 0.38 -45.47
CA THR A 329 -15.04 0.83 -44.45
C THR A 329 -16.31 -0.01 -44.37
N SER A 330 -16.70 -0.41 -43.16
CA SER A 330 -17.98 -1.08 -42.90
C SER A 330 -18.20 -2.39 -43.67
N ASN A 331 -17.13 -3.11 -44.01
CA ASN A 331 -17.21 -4.42 -44.66
C ASN A 331 -17.33 -5.54 -43.63
N VAL A 332 -17.87 -6.69 -44.05
CA VAL A 332 -17.95 -7.92 -43.25
C VAL A 332 -17.13 -9.00 -43.92
N LEU A 333 -16.14 -9.53 -43.21
CA LEU A 333 -15.21 -10.56 -43.66
C LEU A 333 -15.37 -11.76 -42.75
N ARG A 334 -15.96 -12.84 -43.29
CA ARG A 334 -16.24 -14.05 -42.53
C ARG A 334 -15.70 -15.31 -43.20
N ASP A 335 -15.11 -16.19 -42.42
CA ASP A 335 -14.66 -17.51 -42.86
C ASP A 335 -13.64 -17.47 -44.03
N ASN A 336 -12.92 -16.35 -44.22
CA ASN A 336 -11.91 -16.25 -45.27
C ASN A 336 -10.61 -16.91 -44.81
N GLU A 337 -9.91 -17.55 -45.75
CA GLU A 337 -8.74 -18.37 -45.45
C GLU A 337 -7.58 -18.04 -46.40
N ALA A 338 -6.37 -17.91 -45.86
CA ALA A 338 -5.17 -17.88 -46.69
C ALA A 338 -3.95 -18.43 -45.95
N THR A 339 -2.87 -18.76 -46.68
CA THR A 339 -1.60 -19.10 -46.01
C THR A 339 -1.01 -17.85 -45.35
N LEU A 340 -0.92 -16.76 -46.11
CA LEU A 340 -0.50 -15.46 -45.63
C LEU A 340 -1.65 -14.46 -45.75
N ALA A 341 -1.98 -13.76 -44.66
CA ALA A 341 -3.06 -12.78 -44.59
C ALA A 341 -4.45 -13.35 -44.93
N GLY A 342 -5.15 -13.91 -43.95
CA GLY A 342 -6.47 -14.54 -44.14
C GLY A 342 -7.53 -13.59 -44.71
N CYS A 343 -7.37 -12.29 -44.49
CA CYS A 343 -8.18 -11.26 -45.15
C CYS A 343 -7.33 -10.29 -45.98
N ILE A 344 -6.42 -9.54 -45.34
CA ILE A 344 -5.75 -8.39 -45.96
C ILE A 344 -4.24 -8.59 -45.93
N TYR A 345 -3.62 -8.64 -47.10
CA TYR A 345 -2.18 -8.46 -47.28
C TYR A 345 -1.93 -7.04 -47.77
N ASN A 346 -1.10 -6.29 -47.06
CA ASN A 346 -0.78 -4.90 -47.40
C ASN A 346 0.71 -4.68 -47.49
N GLU A 347 1.18 -4.09 -48.58
CA GLU A 347 2.59 -3.76 -48.79
C GLU A 347 2.79 -2.38 -49.40
N VAL A 348 4.00 -1.84 -49.22
CA VAL A 348 4.37 -0.55 -49.77
C VAL A 348 4.72 -0.71 -51.24
N PHE A 349 4.23 0.21 -52.07
CA PHE A 349 4.70 0.38 -53.44
C PHE A 349 5.26 1.79 -53.61
N ILE A 350 6.43 1.89 -54.23
CA ILE A 350 7.05 3.17 -54.56
C ILE A 350 7.14 3.24 -56.07
N ASP A 351 6.40 4.17 -56.66
CA ASP A 351 6.50 4.40 -58.10
C ASP A 351 7.88 5.01 -58.41
N LYS A 352 8.68 4.32 -59.22
CA LYS A 352 10.04 4.76 -59.57
C LYS A 352 10.07 6.00 -60.44
N ASN A 353 8.96 6.34 -61.09
CA ASN A 353 8.86 7.50 -61.98
C ASN A 353 8.42 8.75 -61.23
N THR A 354 7.47 8.62 -60.29
CA THR A 354 6.91 9.76 -59.52
C THR A 354 7.47 9.90 -58.12
N ASN A 355 8.14 8.87 -57.59
CA ASN A 355 8.55 8.72 -56.19
C ASN A 355 7.36 8.76 -55.19
N GLU A 356 6.13 8.62 -55.67
CA GLU A 356 4.96 8.53 -54.81
C GLU A 356 4.93 7.18 -54.08
N VAL A 357 4.48 7.22 -52.83
CA VAL A 357 4.37 6.05 -51.96
C VAL A 357 2.90 5.66 -51.85
N TYR A 358 2.63 4.41 -52.20
CA TYR A 358 1.32 3.76 -52.13
C TYR A 358 1.36 2.60 -51.13
N GLY A 359 0.20 2.01 -50.84
CA GLY A 359 0.03 0.97 -49.82
C GLY A 359 -0.69 1.45 -48.57
N PHE A 360 -1.16 2.70 -48.53
CA PHE A 360 -1.91 3.20 -47.39
C PHE A 360 -3.31 2.60 -47.33
N ILE A 361 -3.71 2.12 -46.15
CA ILE A 361 -5.08 1.66 -45.90
C ILE A 361 -5.71 2.47 -44.77
N ASN A 362 -6.92 3.00 -45.01
CA ASN A 362 -7.82 3.46 -43.96
C ASN A 362 -8.89 2.39 -43.68
N CYS A 363 -8.66 1.55 -42.67
CA CYS A 363 -9.48 0.40 -42.32
C CYS A 363 -10.39 0.71 -41.11
N THR A 364 -11.65 1.04 -41.37
CA THR A 364 -12.56 1.56 -40.34
C THR A 364 -13.91 0.82 -40.26
N LYS A 365 -14.37 0.53 -39.04
CA LYS A 365 -15.72 -0.02 -38.78
C LYS A 365 -16.02 -1.37 -39.47
N ASN A 366 -14.99 -2.15 -39.80
CA ASN A 366 -15.17 -3.47 -40.42
C ASN A 366 -15.37 -4.56 -39.36
N THR A 367 -15.96 -5.68 -39.77
CA THR A 367 -16.11 -6.88 -38.95
C THR A 367 -15.33 -8.04 -39.57
N PHE A 368 -14.34 -8.56 -38.85
CA PHE A 368 -13.53 -9.71 -39.22
C PHE A 368 -13.84 -10.86 -38.28
N THR A 369 -14.53 -11.89 -38.77
CA THR A 369 -14.96 -13.02 -37.95
C THR A 369 -14.59 -14.38 -38.52
N SER A 370 -14.06 -15.29 -37.69
CA SER A 370 -13.78 -16.68 -38.10
C SER A 370 -12.82 -16.82 -39.27
N ASN A 371 -11.97 -15.81 -39.53
CA ASN A 371 -10.98 -15.91 -40.60
C ASN A 371 -9.75 -16.68 -40.12
N ARG A 372 -9.07 -17.35 -41.05
CA ARG A 372 -7.97 -18.27 -40.76
C ARG A 372 -6.75 -17.97 -41.62
N ALA A 373 -5.57 -18.01 -41.01
CA ALA A 373 -4.33 -18.07 -41.77
C ALA A 373 -3.19 -18.68 -40.97
N SER A 374 -2.06 -18.96 -41.62
CA SER A 374 -0.83 -19.23 -40.88
C SER A 374 -0.25 -17.96 -40.29
N ILE A 375 -0.16 -16.90 -41.08
CA ILE A 375 0.35 -15.60 -40.63
C ILE A 375 -0.68 -14.52 -40.99
N GLY A 376 -1.13 -13.75 -40.00
CA GLY A 376 -2.09 -12.65 -40.19
C GLY A 376 -3.49 -13.13 -40.53
N ALA A 377 -4.18 -13.86 -39.65
CA ALA A 377 -5.56 -14.32 -39.91
C ALA A 377 -6.51 -13.21 -40.37
N VAL A 378 -6.26 -11.97 -39.92
CA VAL A 378 -6.94 -10.76 -40.38
C VAL A 378 -6.04 -9.92 -41.26
N LEU A 379 -4.80 -9.66 -40.83
CA LEU A 379 -3.94 -8.69 -41.49
C LEU A 379 -2.47 -9.11 -41.43
N SER A 380 -1.78 -9.02 -42.57
CA SER A 380 -0.33 -8.96 -42.66
C SER A 380 0.07 -7.64 -43.30
N ASN A 381 0.78 -6.79 -42.56
CA ASN A 381 1.01 -5.40 -42.93
C ASN A 381 2.49 -5.01 -43.06
N TYR A 382 2.83 -4.42 -44.20
CA TYR A 382 4.14 -3.87 -44.55
C TYR A 382 4.07 -2.41 -45.06
N ALA A 383 2.92 -1.75 -44.91
CA ALA A 383 2.74 -0.33 -45.25
C ALA A 383 1.93 0.42 -44.16
N ASN A 384 1.73 1.73 -44.33
CA ASN A 384 1.03 2.52 -43.33
C ASN A 384 -0.45 2.15 -43.28
N ILE A 385 -0.99 1.90 -42.08
CA ILE A 385 -2.42 1.59 -41.91
C ILE A 385 -3.03 2.30 -40.71
N THR A 386 -4.21 2.85 -40.93
CA THR A 386 -5.16 3.24 -39.89
C THR A 386 -6.14 2.09 -39.68
N PHE A 387 -6.27 1.60 -38.46
CA PHE A 387 -7.12 0.46 -38.10
C PHE A 387 -8.02 0.87 -36.92
N GLU A 388 -9.22 1.36 -37.24
CA GLU A 388 -10.12 2.00 -36.27
C GLU A 388 -11.50 1.36 -36.17
N GLY A 389 -11.99 1.16 -34.94
CA GLY A 389 -13.40 0.87 -34.72
C GLY A 389 -13.85 -0.47 -35.30
N ASN A 390 -12.91 -1.36 -35.60
CA ASN A 390 -13.18 -2.68 -36.18
C ASN A 390 -13.53 -3.69 -35.08
N ILE A 391 -14.29 -4.72 -35.46
CA ILE A 391 -14.61 -5.89 -34.64
C ILE A 391 -13.81 -7.07 -35.18
N ILE A 392 -13.00 -7.69 -34.34
CA ILE A 392 -12.07 -8.78 -34.70
C ILE A 392 -12.38 -9.95 -33.78
N GLY A 393 -13.16 -10.91 -34.28
CA GLY A 393 -13.72 -11.98 -33.46
C GLY A 393 -13.51 -13.40 -33.95
N ASN A 394 -13.15 -14.32 -33.05
CA ASN A 394 -13.02 -15.75 -33.36
C ASN A 394 -12.06 -16.06 -34.54
N ASN A 395 -11.10 -15.18 -34.84
CA ASN A 395 -10.12 -15.44 -35.88
C ASN A 395 -9.04 -16.39 -35.35
N HIS A 396 -8.48 -17.21 -36.23
CA HIS A 396 -7.60 -18.32 -35.84
C HIS A 396 -6.31 -18.31 -36.65
N ALA A 397 -5.16 -18.22 -36.00
CA ALA A 397 -3.85 -18.28 -36.67
C ALA A 397 -3.02 -19.51 -36.26
N THR A 398 -2.82 -20.46 -37.18
CA THR A 398 -2.14 -21.75 -36.92
C THR A 398 -1.28 -22.21 -38.08
N ASP A 399 -0.26 -23.02 -37.80
CA ASP A 399 0.65 -23.58 -38.80
C ASP A 399 -0.01 -24.54 -39.82
N ASP A 400 -1.30 -24.85 -39.64
CA ASP A 400 -2.11 -25.69 -40.52
C ASP A 400 -2.59 -24.90 -41.76
N ALA A 401 -1.64 -24.44 -42.59
CA ALA A 401 -1.93 -23.77 -43.86
C ALA A 401 -2.64 -24.70 -44.85
N PHE A 402 -3.60 -24.19 -45.64
CA PHE A 402 -4.20 -24.92 -46.76
C PHE A 402 -3.29 -24.97 -47.99
N PHE A 403 -2.41 -23.97 -48.19
CA PHE A 403 -1.41 -23.92 -49.27
C PHE A 403 0.02 -23.98 -48.70
N GLU A 404 0.98 -24.55 -49.46
CA GLU A 404 2.39 -24.65 -49.04
C GLU A 404 2.96 -23.27 -48.65
N ASN A 405 3.67 -23.23 -47.52
CA ASN A 405 4.23 -22.01 -46.95
C ASN A 405 5.33 -21.44 -47.86
N ASP A 406 5.21 -20.18 -48.27
CA ASP A 406 6.10 -19.46 -49.20
C ASP A 406 7.45 -19.06 -48.58
N GLY A 407 7.80 -19.61 -47.42
CA GLY A 407 9.12 -19.44 -46.79
C GLY A 407 9.28 -18.13 -46.01
N LYS A 408 8.19 -17.40 -45.73
CA LYS A 408 8.24 -16.21 -44.86
C LYS A 408 8.22 -16.58 -43.39
N ASN A 409 9.30 -16.25 -42.69
CA ASN A 409 9.43 -16.42 -41.24
C ASN A 409 8.55 -15.39 -40.48
N GLY A 410 7.40 -15.83 -39.97
CA GLY A 410 6.55 -15.05 -39.08
C GLY A 410 6.07 -15.90 -37.89
N GLY A 411 5.80 -15.28 -36.74
CA GLY A 411 4.96 -15.94 -35.74
C GLY A 411 3.55 -16.05 -36.31
N THR A 412 2.88 -17.20 -36.13
CA THR A 412 1.44 -17.25 -36.38
C THR A 412 0.79 -16.09 -35.63
N ALA A 413 -0.07 -15.28 -36.23
CA ALA A 413 -0.63 -14.11 -35.58
C ALA A 413 -1.97 -13.73 -36.20
N VAL A 414 -2.85 -13.09 -35.43
CA VAL A 414 -4.10 -12.54 -35.98
C VAL A 414 -3.82 -11.26 -36.78
N ILE A 415 -2.94 -10.41 -36.26
CA ILE A 415 -2.37 -9.27 -36.98
C ILE A 415 -0.85 -9.38 -36.91
N ASP A 416 -0.19 -9.48 -38.08
CA ASP A 416 1.26 -9.32 -38.24
C ASP A 416 1.55 -7.93 -38.79
N ASN A 417 2.35 -7.14 -38.08
CA ASN A 417 2.69 -5.77 -38.47
C ASN A 417 4.20 -5.53 -38.55
N ASN A 418 4.66 -5.05 -39.70
CA ASN A 418 6.06 -4.72 -39.98
C ASN A 418 6.24 -3.24 -40.34
N ALA A 419 5.20 -2.41 -40.23
CA ALA A 419 5.20 -1.00 -40.63
C ALA A 419 4.57 -0.08 -39.57
N TYR A 420 4.27 1.17 -39.93
CA TYR A 420 3.54 2.09 -39.05
C TYR A 420 2.05 1.74 -39.03
N MET A 421 1.49 1.60 -37.83
CA MET A 421 0.10 1.21 -37.67
C MET A 421 -0.56 1.92 -36.48
N ASN A 422 -1.72 2.54 -36.73
CA ASN A 422 -2.58 3.11 -35.71
C ASN A 422 -3.75 2.17 -35.43
N ILE A 423 -3.81 1.60 -34.23
CA ILE A 423 -4.86 0.66 -33.78
C ILE A 423 -5.66 1.34 -32.68
N TYR A 424 -6.88 1.78 -32.98
CA TYR A 424 -7.69 2.49 -31.99
C TYR A 424 -9.17 2.17 -32.02
N ASN A 425 -9.80 2.18 -30.84
CA ASN A 425 -11.25 1.92 -30.67
C ASN A 425 -11.72 0.55 -31.21
N ASN A 426 -10.83 -0.44 -31.37
CA ASN A 426 -11.20 -1.75 -31.87
C ASN A 426 -11.65 -2.68 -30.75
N THR A 427 -12.44 -3.70 -31.11
CA THR A 427 -12.82 -4.81 -30.23
C THR A 427 -12.19 -6.10 -30.74
N PHE A 428 -11.35 -6.74 -29.92
CA PHE A 428 -10.76 -8.04 -30.18
C PHE A 428 -11.38 -9.07 -29.23
N ASN A 429 -12.13 -10.05 -29.76
CA ASN A 429 -12.80 -11.04 -28.94
C ASN A 429 -12.56 -12.48 -29.40
N SER A 430 -12.20 -13.35 -28.46
CA SER A 430 -12.14 -14.80 -28.72
C SER A 430 -11.18 -15.21 -29.85
N ASN A 431 -10.18 -14.38 -30.17
CA ASN A 431 -9.21 -14.76 -31.18
C ASN A 431 -8.18 -15.72 -30.60
N THR A 432 -7.72 -16.64 -31.44
CA THR A 432 -6.78 -17.69 -31.06
C THR A 432 -5.62 -17.75 -32.03
N ALA A 433 -4.42 -18.02 -31.52
CA ALA A 433 -3.27 -18.21 -32.37
C ALA A 433 -2.17 -19.02 -31.67
N LYS A 434 -1.29 -19.68 -32.41
CA LYS A 434 -0.13 -20.34 -31.79
C LYS A 434 0.84 -19.32 -31.15
N SER A 435 0.98 -18.13 -31.74
CA SER A 435 1.71 -16.95 -31.26
C SER A 435 0.82 -15.71 -31.44
N ALA A 436 0.94 -14.65 -30.66
CA ALA A 436 0.25 -13.36 -30.91
C ALA A 436 -1.25 -13.42 -31.34
N ALA A 437 -2.14 -13.79 -30.41
CA ALA A 437 -3.59 -13.83 -30.63
C ALA A 437 -4.25 -12.49 -30.98
N VAL A 438 -3.54 -11.36 -30.81
CA VAL A 438 -4.00 -10.04 -31.23
C VAL A 438 -2.99 -9.37 -32.14
N LEU A 439 -1.73 -9.26 -31.73
CA LEU A 439 -0.74 -8.46 -32.46
C LEU A 439 0.68 -9.02 -32.31
N TYR A 440 1.29 -9.31 -33.46
CA TYR A 440 2.72 -9.49 -33.60
C TYR A 440 3.32 -8.24 -34.25
N ASN A 441 4.12 -7.47 -33.51
CA ASN A 441 4.63 -6.18 -33.99
C ASN A 441 6.15 -6.17 -34.18
N ARG A 442 6.61 -5.91 -35.41
CA ARG A 442 8.00 -5.52 -35.74
C ARG A 442 8.13 -4.05 -36.16
N GLY A 443 7.01 -3.35 -36.35
CA GLY A 443 6.95 -1.95 -36.79
C GLY A 443 6.76 -0.92 -35.67
N ASN A 444 6.09 0.20 -35.99
CA ASN A 444 5.79 1.28 -35.05
C ASN A 444 4.27 1.38 -34.83
N VAL A 445 3.81 1.04 -33.63
CA VAL A 445 2.38 0.91 -33.34
C VAL A 445 1.91 1.90 -32.28
N SER A 446 0.80 2.58 -32.58
CA SER A 446 -0.04 3.25 -31.59
C SER A 446 -1.25 2.36 -31.30
N PHE A 447 -1.39 1.87 -30.07
CA PHE A 447 -2.44 0.94 -29.66
C PHE A 447 -3.29 1.57 -28.55
N VAL A 448 -4.39 2.23 -28.92
CA VAL A 448 -5.08 3.18 -28.03
C VAL A 448 -6.57 2.88 -27.93
N ARG A 449 -7.12 2.82 -26.70
CA ARG A 449 -8.58 2.64 -26.48
C ARG A 449 -9.16 1.37 -27.11
N ASN A 450 -8.40 0.27 -27.14
CA ASN A 450 -8.92 -1.01 -27.64
C ASN A 450 -9.51 -1.85 -26.50
N ASN A 451 -10.50 -2.67 -26.82
CA ASN A 451 -11.13 -3.63 -25.92
C ASN A 451 -10.75 -5.06 -26.32
N LEU A 452 -10.05 -5.78 -25.46
CA LEU A 452 -9.56 -7.14 -25.70
C LEU A 452 -10.20 -8.08 -24.71
N SER A 453 -10.94 -9.07 -25.19
CA SER A 453 -11.58 -10.08 -24.35
C SER A 453 -11.37 -11.51 -24.84
N SER A 454 -10.93 -12.41 -23.96
CA SER A 454 -10.85 -13.85 -24.26
C SER A 454 -9.96 -14.20 -25.45
N ASN A 455 -8.89 -13.44 -25.71
CA ASN A 455 -7.91 -13.79 -26.74
C ASN A 455 -6.84 -14.70 -26.16
N TYR A 456 -6.55 -15.82 -26.80
CA TYR A 456 -5.69 -16.89 -26.26
C TYR A 456 -4.61 -17.33 -27.22
N VAL A 457 -3.44 -17.67 -26.67
CA VAL A 457 -2.35 -18.30 -27.41
C VAL A 457 -2.12 -19.73 -26.95
N ASP A 458 -1.84 -20.61 -27.90
CA ASP A 458 -1.59 -22.03 -27.65
C ASP A 458 -0.09 -22.33 -27.43
N GLY A 459 0.81 -21.46 -27.88
CA GLY A 459 2.25 -21.64 -27.70
C GLY A 459 2.72 -21.34 -26.27
N ASP A 460 3.44 -22.29 -25.66
CA ASP A 460 3.92 -22.24 -24.26
C ASP A 460 4.73 -20.97 -23.90
N LYS A 461 5.43 -20.39 -24.87
CA LYS A 461 6.28 -19.20 -24.71
C LYS A 461 5.74 -17.96 -25.41
N SER A 462 4.51 -18.03 -25.91
CA SER A 462 3.90 -16.96 -26.68
C SER A 462 3.00 -16.07 -25.83
N PHE A 463 2.66 -14.91 -26.39
CA PHE A 463 1.85 -13.88 -25.75
C PHE A 463 0.73 -13.39 -26.66
N VAL A 464 -0.35 -12.86 -26.10
CA VAL A 464 -1.45 -12.26 -26.86
C VAL A 464 -0.99 -11.07 -27.69
N ILE A 465 -0.08 -10.25 -27.13
CA ILE A 465 0.64 -9.21 -27.84
C ILE A 465 2.14 -9.47 -27.72
N GLU A 466 2.80 -9.65 -28.86
CA GLU A 466 4.26 -9.81 -28.95
C GLU A 466 4.87 -8.61 -29.68
N ASN A 467 5.72 -7.85 -28.97
CA ASN A 467 6.36 -6.67 -29.49
C ASN A 467 7.87 -6.84 -29.68
N TYR A 468 8.32 -6.57 -30.90
CA TYR A 468 9.71 -6.49 -31.33
C TYR A 468 10.06 -5.09 -31.89
N GLY A 469 9.05 -4.30 -32.25
CA GLY A 469 9.20 -2.91 -32.69
C GLY A 469 8.96 -1.87 -31.59
N ARG A 470 8.56 -0.66 -31.99
CA ARG A 470 8.09 0.41 -31.07
C ARG A 470 6.58 0.25 -30.86
N ILE A 471 6.13 0.37 -29.62
CA ILE A 471 4.69 0.30 -29.33
C ILE A 471 4.26 1.24 -28.21
N ASN A 472 3.11 1.89 -28.38
CA ASN A 472 2.45 2.70 -27.36
C ASN A 472 1.06 2.11 -27.04
N ILE A 473 0.93 1.35 -25.95
CA ILE A 473 -0.34 0.73 -25.52
C ILE A 473 -0.96 1.57 -24.40
N THR A 474 -2.02 2.30 -24.69
CA THR A 474 -2.65 3.18 -23.69
C THR A 474 -4.17 3.13 -23.69
N ASN A 475 -4.76 3.42 -22.52
CA ASN A 475 -6.21 3.52 -22.33
C ASN A 475 -7.00 2.30 -22.83
N SER A 476 -6.37 1.13 -22.88
CA SER A 476 -6.96 -0.10 -23.40
C SER A 476 -7.42 -1.01 -22.27
N TYR A 477 -8.44 -1.82 -22.56
CA TYR A 477 -9.07 -2.72 -21.60
C TYR A 477 -8.77 -4.17 -21.98
N PHE A 478 -8.17 -4.92 -21.06
CA PHE A 478 -7.80 -6.31 -21.22
C PHE A 478 -8.61 -7.16 -20.23
N ASN A 479 -9.49 -8.02 -20.73
CA ASN A 479 -10.29 -8.93 -19.92
C ASN A 479 -10.10 -10.40 -20.31
N ASN A 480 -9.67 -11.25 -19.38
CA ASN A 480 -9.65 -12.71 -19.59
C ASN A 480 -8.81 -13.18 -20.80
N ASN A 481 -7.70 -12.51 -21.12
CA ASN A 481 -6.82 -12.84 -22.26
C ASN A 481 -5.62 -13.73 -21.85
N THR A 482 -5.79 -14.59 -20.85
CA THR A 482 -4.75 -15.51 -20.37
C THR A 482 -5.35 -16.86 -20.03
N ASP A 483 -4.59 -17.92 -20.20
CA ASP A 483 -4.98 -19.31 -19.93
C ASP A 483 -5.21 -19.66 -18.43
N ASN A 484 -5.09 -18.69 -17.52
CA ASN A 484 -5.11 -18.85 -16.06
C ASN A 484 -3.93 -19.62 -15.44
N TYR A 485 -2.97 -20.07 -16.23
CA TYR A 485 -1.77 -20.77 -15.77
C TYR A 485 -0.55 -19.85 -15.73
N ARG A 486 -0.37 -19.02 -16.77
CA ARG A 486 0.82 -18.19 -16.95
C ARG A 486 0.48 -16.77 -17.40
N ASP A 487 1.47 -15.90 -17.21
CA ASP A 487 1.44 -14.54 -17.72
C ASP A 487 1.81 -14.52 -19.21
N MET A 488 0.78 -14.60 -20.06
CA MET A 488 0.88 -14.61 -21.52
C MET A 488 0.28 -13.36 -22.17
N LEU A 489 0.10 -12.26 -21.44
CA LEU A 489 -0.66 -11.13 -21.97
C LEU A 489 0.18 -10.26 -22.91
N ILE A 490 1.27 -9.66 -22.40
CA ILE A 490 2.14 -8.77 -23.19
C ILE A 490 3.61 -9.18 -23.02
N TYR A 491 4.30 -9.23 -24.16
CA TYR A 491 5.75 -9.33 -24.24
C TYR A 491 6.31 -8.19 -25.09
N SER A 492 7.47 -7.68 -24.69
CA SER A 492 8.27 -6.75 -25.48
C SER A 492 9.75 -7.08 -25.33
N SER A 493 10.40 -7.41 -26.44
CA SER A 493 11.87 -7.53 -26.50
C SER A 493 12.56 -6.16 -26.66
N ASN A 494 11.86 -5.23 -27.29
CA ASN A 494 12.30 -3.84 -27.44
C ASN A 494 12.05 -3.07 -26.13
N LYS A 495 12.96 -2.18 -25.74
CA LYS A 495 12.77 -1.30 -24.57
C LYS A 495 11.99 -0.01 -24.89
N ASN A 496 11.82 0.31 -26.18
CA ASN A 496 11.07 1.48 -26.66
C ASN A 496 9.56 1.18 -26.70
N TYR A 497 8.98 0.90 -25.55
CA TYR A 497 7.53 0.83 -25.37
C TYR A 497 7.04 1.87 -24.37
N ASN A 498 5.81 2.32 -24.55
CA ASN A 498 5.06 3.02 -23.52
C ASN A 498 3.76 2.26 -23.28
N ILE A 499 3.59 1.73 -22.07
CA ILE A 499 2.39 1.00 -21.68
C ILE A 499 1.87 1.67 -20.41
N SER A 500 0.70 2.28 -20.48
CA SER A 500 0.16 3.05 -19.35
C SER A 500 -1.35 3.22 -19.43
N ARG A 501 -1.98 3.49 -18.27
CA ARG A 501 -3.44 3.75 -18.17
C ARG A 501 -4.31 2.63 -18.76
N ASN A 502 -3.83 1.39 -18.75
CA ASN A 502 -4.59 0.22 -19.19
C ASN A 502 -5.28 -0.44 -17.99
N THR A 503 -6.39 -1.10 -18.25
CA THR A 503 -7.14 -1.88 -17.26
C THR A 503 -6.96 -3.37 -17.52
N TYR A 504 -6.58 -4.13 -16.50
CA TYR A 504 -6.33 -5.57 -16.61
C TYR A 504 -7.25 -6.33 -15.64
N LEU A 505 -8.32 -6.94 -16.15
CA LEU A 505 -9.24 -7.78 -15.36
C LEU A 505 -9.18 -9.23 -15.83
N ASN A 506 -9.25 -10.19 -14.91
CA ASN A 506 -9.30 -11.63 -15.22
C ASN A 506 -8.11 -12.16 -16.05
N ASN A 507 -7.00 -11.42 -16.15
CA ASN A 507 -5.78 -11.89 -16.80
C ASN A 507 -4.81 -12.35 -15.72
N ARG A 508 -4.24 -13.55 -15.76
CA ARG A 508 -3.27 -14.11 -14.80
C ARG A 508 -1.89 -13.47 -14.95
N LEU A 509 -1.62 -12.39 -14.22
CA LEU A 509 -0.36 -11.62 -14.38
C LEU A 509 0.70 -11.95 -13.32
N ASN A 510 1.97 -11.91 -13.73
CA ASN A 510 3.14 -12.04 -12.84
C ASN A 510 3.28 -10.81 -11.95
N ASN A 511 3.66 -11.05 -10.69
CA ASN A 511 3.94 -10.02 -9.72
C ASN A 511 5.14 -10.37 -8.83
N THR A 512 5.66 -9.36 -8.14
CA THR A 512 6.75 -9.45 -7.17
C THR A 512 6.33 -8.81 -5.86
N ILE A 513 6.89 -9.29 -4.76
CA ILE A 513 6.65 -8.73 -3.42
C ILE A 513 7.92 -8.02 -2.95
N LYS A 514 7.77 -6.80 -2.44
CA LYS A 514 8.79 -6.08 -1.66
C LYS A 514 8.26 -5.85 -0.25
N THR A 515 9.13 -6.00 0.75
CA THR A 515 8.76 -5.83 2.15
C THR A 515 9.70 -4.85 2.85
N SER A 516 9.15 -4.02 3.73
CA SER A 516 9.91 -3.24 4.71
C SER A 516 9.28 -3.41 6.10
N ILE A 517 10.06 -3.19 7.16
CA ILE A 517 9.65 -3.46 8.54
C ILE A 517 9.75 -2.17 9.34
N SER A 518 8.69 -1.82 10.06
CA SER A 518 8.67 -0.72 11.02
C SER A 518 7.77 -1.06 12.20
N ASN A 519 8.27 -0.93 13.43
CA ASN A 519 7.50 -1.13 14.68
C ASN A 519 6.68 -2.44 14.75
N ASN A 520 7.31 -3.57 14.38
CA ASN A 520 6.67 -4.89 14.29
C ASN A 520 5.49 -4.94 13.30
N THR A 521 5.43 -4.02 12.36
CA THR A 521 4.51 -4.03 11.21
C THR A 521 5.34 -4.22 9.95
N ILE A 522 4.96 -5.18 9.14
CA ILE A 522 5.54 -5.38 7.81
C ILE A 522 4.68 -4.62 6.81
N ILE A 523 5.31 -3.71 6.08
CA ILE A 523 4.73 -3.03 4.94
C ILE A 523 5.05 -3.88 3.72
N VAL A 524 4.01 -4.31 3.01
CA VAL A 524 4.12 -5.17 1.84
C VAL A 524 3.70 -4.37 0.61
N GLN A 525 4.54 -4.41 -0.42
CA GLN A 525 4.23 -3.86 -1.72
C GLN A 525 4.26 -4.96 -2.78
N ILE A 526 3.13 -5.18 -3.44
CA ILE A 526 2.99 -6.11 -4.55
C ILE A 526 2.99 -5.31 -5.85
N ARG A 527 3.93 -5.60 -6.75
CA ARG A 527 4.08 -4.93 -8.04
C ARG A 527 3.94 -5.94 -9.17
N LEU A 528 3.16 -5.61 -10.19
CA LEU A 528 3.15 -6.36 -11.44
C LEU A 528 4.52 -6.27 -12.13
N ARG A 529 4.74 -7.07 -13.18
CA ARG A 529 5.87 -6.83 -14.09
C ARG A 529 5.86 -5.36 -14.56
N ASP A 530 7.04 -4.76 -14.63
CA ASP A 530 7.20 -3.34 -14.96
C ASP A 530 6.51 -2.95 -16.28
N ILE A 531 6.45 -3.88 -17.23
CA ILE A 531 5.79 -3.71 -18.53
C ILE A 531 4.31 -3.27 -18.42
N TYR A 532 3.62 -3.64 -17.34
CA TYR A 532 2.20 -3.31 -17.17
C TYR A 532 1.96 -1.91 -16.64
N ASN A 533 2.97 -1.28 -16.01
CA ASN A 533 2.89 0.02 -15.36
C ASN A 533 1.59 0.21 -14.55
N SER A 534 1.27 -0.80 -13.74
CA SER A 534 0.03 -0.88 -12.97
C SER A 534 0.29 -1.63 -11.66
N THR A 535 -0.72 -1.63 -10.79
CA THR A 535 -0.66 -2.28 -9.48
C THR A 535 -1.73 -3.37 -9.36
N VAL A 536 -1.49 -4.32 -8.47
CA VAL A 536 -2.49 -5.31 -8.08
C VAL A 536 -3.62 -4.61 -7.32
N TYR A 537 -4.88 -4.73 -7.73
CA TYR A 537 -5.96 -3.98 -7.07
C TYR A 537 -6.45 -4.62 -5.75
N ASN A 538 -6.51 -5.95 -5.67
CA ASN A 538 -7.00 -6.69 -4.51
C ASN A 538 -6.16 -7.94 -4.17
N GLY A 539 -6.52 -8.62 -3.09
CA GLY A 539 -5.93 -9.88 -2.66
C GLY A 539 -5.72 -9.94 -1.16
N SER A 540 -5.06 -11.00 -0.69
CA SER A 540 -4.74 -11.21 0.71
C SER A 540 -3.27 -11.59 0.88
N ILE A 541 -2.65 -11.13 1.95
CA ILE A 541 -1.33 -11.61 2.37
C ILE A 541 -1.48 -12.51 3.60
N MET A 542 -0.83 -13.65 3.55
CA MET A 542 -0.76 -14.63 4.64
C MET A 542 0.67 -14.61 5.20
N LEU A 543 0.82 -14.16 6.44
CA LEU A 543 2.11 -14.12 7.13
C LEU A 543 2.31 -15.40 7.94
N TYR A 544 3.43 -16.06 7.70
CA TYR A 544 3.92 -17.19 8.48
C TYR A 544 5.19 -16.78 9.20
N SER A 545 5.30 -17.18 10.46
CA SER A 545 6.49 -17.03 11.30
C SER A 545 7.01 -18.42 11.64
N ASN A 546 8.25 -18.69 11.26
CA ASN A 546 8.93 -19.98 11.50
C ASN A 546 8.08 -21.18 11.02
N GLY A 547 7.50 -21.05 9.82
CA GLY A 547 6.66 -22.08 9.19
C GLY A 547 5.22 -22.20 9.71
N ARG A 548 4.82 -21.39 10.70
CA ARG A 548 3.47 -21.43 11.28
C ARG A 548 2.71 -20.14 11.02
N PHE A 549 1.40 -20.23 10.77
CA PHE A 549 0.57 -19.06 10.52
C PHE A 549 0.65 -18.05 11.69
N ASN A 550 0.92 -16.78 11.35
CA ASN A 550 1.02 -15.67 12.29
C ASN A 550 -0.19 -14.74 12.15
N ASN A 551 -0.36 -14.13 10.98
CA ASN A 551 -1.42 -13.14 10.76
C ASN A 551 -1.82 -13.08 9.28
N ASN A 552 -2.88 -12.35 8.95
CA ASN A 552 -3.24 -12.01 7.58
C ASN A 552 -3.65 -10.53 7.46
N ALA A 553 -3.69 -10.02 6.23
CA ALA A 553 -4.19 -8.69 5.92
C ALA A 553 -4.66 -8.64 4.45
N SER A 554 -5.60 -7.76 4.15
CA SER A 554 -6.02 -7.48 2.78
C SER A 554 -4.99 -6.62 2.04
N VAL A 555 -4.93 -6.80 0.73
CA VAL A 555 -4.17 -5.94 -0.20
C VAL A 555 -5.14 -4.97 -0.85
N SER A 556 -4.73 -3.71 -0.95
CA SER A 556 -5.41 -2.70 -1.75
C SER A 556 -4.37 -1.89 -2.52
N ASN A 557 -4.57 -1.73 -3.83
CA ASN A 557 -3.68 -0.96 -4.72
C ASN A 557 -2.18 -1.33 -4.57
N GLY A 558 -1.92 -2.63 -4.50
CA GLY A 558 -0.58 -3.20 -4.42
C GLY A 558 0.09 -2.97 -3.06
N GLN A 559 -0.66 -2.55 -2.05
CA GLN A 559 -0.13 -2.27 -0.71
C GLN A 559 -0.88 -3.03 0.37
N SER A 560 -0.16 -3.44 1.40
CA SER A 560 -0.74 -3.98 2.62
C SER A 560 0.16 -3.71 3.82
N LYS A 561 -0.43 -3.66 5.01
CA LYS A 561 0.28 -3.55 6.29
C LYS A 561 -0.19 -4.69 7.17
N ILE A 562 0.76 -5.46 7.69
CA ILE A 562 0.46 -6.60 8.54
C ILE A 562 1.29 -6.52 9.82
N SER A 563 0.62 -6.46 10.96
CA SER A 563 1.29 -6.50 12.26
C SER A 563 1.74 -7.92 12.55
N VAL A 564 2.98 -8.06 13.00
CA VAL A 564 3.52 -9.33 13.49
C VAL A 564 2.98 -9.57 14.91
N LEU A 565 2.27 -10.67 15.10
CA LEU A 565 1.79 -11.09 16.41
C LEU A 565 2.89 -11.81 17.19
N THR A 566 2.79 -11.80 18.52
CA THR A 566 3.77 -12.41 19.44
C THR A 566 3.84 -13.93 19.37
N LYS A 567 2.84 -14.59 18.76
CA LYS A 567 2.84 -16.05 18.59
C LYS A 567 3.84 -16.49 17.52
N ASN A 568 4.51 -17.62 17.73
CA ASN A 568 5.45 -18.24 16.78
C ASN A 568 6.66 -17.35 16.40
N VAL A 569 6.98 -16.35 17.21
CA VAL A 569 8.06 -15.39 16.99
C VAL A 569 9.00 -15.38 18.19
N TYR A 570 10.29 -15.30 17.91
CA TYR A 570 11.41 -15.14 18.84
C TYR A 570 11.99 -13.73 18.71
N LYS A 571 12.90 -13.38 19.60
CA LYS A 571 13.57 -12.08 19.68
C LYS A 571 14.37 -11.79 18.41
N SER A 572 15.12 -12.78 17.93
CA SER A 572 15.93 -12.68 16.71
C SER A 572 15.80 -13.91 15.82
N ASN A 573 16.30 -13.79 14.59
CA ASN A 573 16.44 -14.89 13.63
C ASN A 573 15.13 -15.57 13.18
N ASN A 574 14.00 -14.85 13.22
CA ASN A 574 12.74 -15.40 12.71
C ASN A 574 12.79 -15.51 11.18
N ASN A 575 12.39 -16.67 10.68
CA ASN A 575 12.09 -16.87 9.27
C ASN A 575 10.64 -16.45 9.02
N MET A 576 10.45 -15.33 8.34
CA MET A 576 9.12 -14.87 7.95
C MET A 576 8.87 -15.24 6.50
N THR A 577 7.67 -15.72 6.22
CA THR A 577 7.20 -15.99 4.85
C THR A 577 5.89 -15.27 4.64
N ILE A 578 5.79 -14.50 3.55
CA ILE A 578 4.55 -13.87 3.11
C ILE A 578 4.10 -14.56 1.84
N ASN A 579 2.88 -15.07 1.85
CA ASN A 579 2.20 -15.57 0.66
C ASN A 579 1.14 -14.55 0.27
N TYR A 580 1.33 -13.90 -0.87
CA TYR A 580 0.28 -13.18 -1.54
C TYR A 580 -0.64 -14.19 -2.25
N VAL A 581 -1.94 -14.07 -1.99
CA VAL A 581 -2.99 -14.86 -2.60
C VAL A 581 -3.94 -13.89 -3.29
N SER A 582 -4.07 -14.04 -4.61
CA SER A 582 -5.01 -13.25 -5.39
C SER A 582 -6.44 -13.63 -5.03
N GLN A 583 -7.33 -12.64 -4.86
CA GLN A 583 -8.74 -12.90 -4.54
C GLN A 583 -9.49 -13.48 -5.75
N ASP A 584 -9.12 -12.99 -6.93
CA ASP A 584 -9.62 -13.45 -8.22
C ASP A 584 -8.49 -14.14 -9.00
N LYS A 585 -8.78 -14.84 -10.11
CA LYS A 585 -7.74 -15.49 -10.93
C LYS A 585 -6.82 -14.50 -11.69
N HIS A 586 -6.88 -13.21 -11.34
CA HIS A 586 -6.17 -12.10 -11.98
C HIS A 586 -4.67 -12.08 -11.70
N TYR A 587 -4.18 -12.61 -10.58
CA TYR A 587 -2.75 -12.47 -10.26
C TYR A 587 -2.17 -13.79 -9.82
N LEU A 588 -0.91 -14.05 -10.20
CA LEU A 588 -0.18 -15.20 -9.69
C LEU A 588 0.02 -15.09 -8.17
N ASN A 589 -0.11 -16.21 -7.47
CA ASN A 589 0.23 -16.25 -6.06
C ASN A 589 1.76 -16.17 -5.96
N THR A 590 2.24 -15.32 -5.05
CA THR A 590 3.68 -15.04 -4.92
C THR A 590 4.09 -15.19 -3.48
N THR A 591 5.28 -15.74 -3.26
CA THR A 591 5.84 -15.95 -1.93
C THR A 591 7.18 -15.23 -1.81
N ILE A 592 7.41 -14.57 -0.68
CA ILE A 592 8.73 -14.06 -0.29
C ILE A 592 9.08 -14.54 1.11
N SER A 593 10.35 -14.84 1.34
CA SER A 593 10.87 -15.14 2.67
C SER A 593 11.99 -14.16 3.04
N PHE A 594 12.03 -13.76 4.31
CA PHE A 594 13.02 -12.82 4.84
C PHE A 594 13.26 -13.04 6.34
N LYS A 595 14.33 -12.44 6.86
CA LYS A 595 14.67 -12.48 8.29
C LYS A 595 14.01 -11.33 9.03
N TYR A 596 13.51 -11.60 10.24
CA TYR A 596 12.88 -10.61 11.11
C TYR A 596 13.38 -10.73 12.55
N ASN A 597 13.76 -9.60 13.13
CA ASN A 597 14.05 -9.47 14.56
C ASN A 597 12.91 -8.68 15.19
N SER A 598 12.25 -9.26 16.19
CA SER A 598 11.13 -8.62 16.85
C SER A 598 11.62 -7.65 17.92
N ASN A 599 10.92 -6.54 18.09
CA ASN A 599 11.16 -5.61 19.20
C ASN A 599 9.91 -5.57 20.11
N PHE A 600 9.55 -6.72 20.71
CA PHE A 600 8.43 -6.76 21.66
C PHE A 600 8.91 -6.29 23.03
N THR A 601 8.46 -5.10 23.42
CA THR A 601 8.83 -4.46 24.69
C THR A 601 7.94 -4.93 25.82
N SER A 602 8.54 -5.21 26.98
CA SER A 602 7.85 -5.42 28.25
C SER A 602 7.89 -4.16 29.11
N TYR A 603 6.94 -4.02 30.03
CA TYR A 603 6.85 -2.93 30.98
C TYR A 603 6.60 -3.48 32.38
N VAL A 604 7.42 -3.06 33.34
CA VAL A 604 7.19 -3.29 34.77
C VAL A 604 6.49 -2.08 35.35
N THR A 605 5.39 -2.30 36.07
CA THR A 605 4.75 -1.26 36.89
C THR A 605 4.57 -1.74 38.31
N ILE A 606 5.24 -1.12 39.27
CA ILE A 606 5.09 -1.42 40.69
C ILE A 606 3.88 -0.65 41.23
N ASN A 607 2.94 -1.37 41.86
CA ASN A 607 1.80 -0.77 42.56
C ASN A 607 2.30 0.08 43.75
N ASP A 608 1.43 0.81 44.43
CA ASP A 608 1.87 1.62 45.56
C ASP A 608 2.46 0.78 46.71
N ILE A 609 3.60 1.25 47.22
CA ILE A 609 4.34 0.62 48.30
C ILE A 609 4.01 1.34 49.59
N LYS A 610 3.53 0.59 50.59
CA LYS A 610 3.25 1.13 51.92
C LYS A 610 4.56 1.23 52.74
N ASN A 611 4.63 2.26 53.58
CA ASN A 611 5.70 2.38 54.58
C ASN A 611 5.67 1.16 55.51
N VAL A 612 6.84 0.72 55.96
CA VAL A 612 7.01 -0.51 56.74
C VAL A 612 7.86 -0.27 57.98
N THR A 613 7.58 -1.02 59.05
CA THR A 613 8.42 -0.99 60.26
C THR A 613 9.54 -2.03 60.14
N ALA A 614 10.74 -1.71 60.62
CA ALA A 614 11.84 -2.67 60.67
C ALA A 614 11.42 -3.99 61.34
N GLY A 615 11.84 -5.13 60.81
CA GLY A 615 11.42 -6.47 61.28
C GLY A 615 10.09 -6.98 60.71
N ARG A 616 9.39 -6.21 59.87
CA ARG A 616 8.12 -6.61 59.23
C ARG A 616 8.28 -6.90 57.74
N VAL A 617 7.28 -7.56 57.18
CA VAL A 617 7.21 -7.91 55.75
C VAL A 617 6.79 -6.69 54.93
N LEU A 618 7.57 -6.39 53.90
CA LEU A 618 7.24 -5.53 52.78
C LEU A 618 6.63 -6.38 51.66
N THR A 619 5.37 -6.14 51.31
CA THR A 619 4.73 -6.77 50.14
C THR A 619 4.86 -5.88 48.91
N VAL A 620 5.48 -6.40 47.86
CA VAL A 620 5.68 -5.73 46.58
C VAL A 620 4.78 -6.39 45.55
N ASN A 621 3.84 -5.63 44.99
CA ASN A 621 2.99 -6.06 43.88
C ASN A 621 3.40 -5.29 42.62
N ALA A 622 3.63 -5.98 41.52
CA ALA A 622 3.87 -5.34 40.23
C ALA A 622 3.10 -6.03 39.10
N ASN A 623 2.87 -5.29 38.02
CA ASN A 623 2.33 -5.78 36.77
C ASN A 623 3.45 -5.85 35.72
N ILE A 624 3.44 -6.89 34.90
CA ILE A 624 4.35 -7.14 33.78
C ILE A 624 3.50 -7.21 32.51
N LEU A 625 3.52 -6.13 31.74
CA LEU A 625 2.63 -5.92 30.59
C LEU A 625 3.43 -5.69 29.31
N ASP A 626 2.81 -5.91 28.16
CA ASP A 626 3.34 -5.47 26.86
C ASP A 626 2.97 -4.00 26.57
N LYS A 627 3.45 -3.46 25.43
CA LYS A 627 3.15 -2.08 25.00
C LYS A 627 1.66 -1.77 24.81
N ASN A 628 0.83 -2.80 24.65
CA ASN A 628 -0.62 -2.68 24.47
C ASN A 628 -1.37 -2.97 25.80
N SER A 629 -0.67 -2.93 26.94
CA SER A 629 -1.22 -3.24 28.27
C SER A 629 -1.75 -4.67 28.43
N LYS A 630 -1.34 -5.62 27.56
CA LYS A 630 -1.70 -7.03 27.73
C LYS A 630 -0.76 -7.73 28.70
N PRO A 631 -1.26 -8.65 29.55
CA PRO A 631 -0.45 -9.36 30.52
C PRO A 631 0.57 -10.30 29.85
N ILE A 632 1.84 -10.22 30.28
CA ILE A 632 2.89 -11.16 29.89
C ILE A 632 2.87 -12.34 30.89
N ASN A 633 2.80 -13.58 30.38
CA ASN A 633 2.59 -14.80 31.18
C ASN A 633 3.76 -15.80 31.07
N GLU A 634 4.94 -15.31 30.76
CA GLU A 634 6.17 -16.09 30.63
C GLU A 634 7.33 -15.32 31.32
N GLY A 635 8.44 -16.02 31.58
CA GLY A 635 9.59 -15.45 32.26
C GLY A 635 9.42 -15.28 33.77
N TYR A 636 10.39 -14.60 34.38
CA TYR A 636 10.42 -14.33 35.81
C TYR A 636 10.96 -12.92 36.10
N VAL A 637 10.68 -12.44 37.30
CA VAL A 637 11.26 -11.20 37.83
C VAL A 637 12.27 -11.52 38.93
N ILE A 638 13.22 -10.61 39.11
CA ILE A 638 14.12 -10.55 40.27
C ILE A 638 13.88 -9.22 41.01
N PHE A 639 14.20 -9.19 42.29
CA PHE A 639 14.03 -8.01 43.14
C PHE A 639 15.38 -7.53 43.65
N LYS A 640 15.54 -6.21 43.77
CA LYS A 640 16.70 -5.59 44.43
C LYS A 640 16.28 -4.64 45.54
N TYR A 641 16.92 -4.74 46.70
CA TYR A 641 16.76 -3.82 47.82
C TYR A 641 18.00 -2.92 47.92
N ASN A 642 17.82 -1.59 47.83
CA ASN A 642 18.92 -0.61 47.76
C ASN A 642 20.00 -0.97 46.70
N GLY A 643 19.56 -1.43 45.53
CA GLY A 643 20.44 -1.82 44.42
C GLY A 643 21.08 -3.20 44.54
N LEU A 644 20.94 -3.89 45.67
CA LEU A 644 21.46 -5.26 45.87
C LEU A 644 20.39 -6.31 45.54
N THR A 645 20.73 -7.27 44.69
CA THR A 645 19.83 -8.39 44.33
C THR A 645 19.51 -9.24 45.55
N ILE A 646 18.21 -9.49 45.76
CA ILE A 646 17.73 -10.32 46.86
C ILE A 646 18.05 -11.79 46.57
N LYS A 647 18.65 -12.45 47.56
CA LYS A 647 19.05 -13.85 47.52
C LYS A 647 18.31 -14.65 48.59
N ASP A 648 18.11 -15.94 48.32
CA ASP A 648 17.62 -16.89 49.31
C ASP A 648 18.71 -17.28 50.31
N ASN A 649 18.37 -18.15 51.27
CA ASN A 649 19.28 -18.61 52.33
C ASN A 649 20.48 -19.40 51.78
N ASN A 650 20.42 -19.88 50.54
CA ASN A 650 21.50 -20.59 49.84
C ASN A 650 22.32 -19.66 48.94
N SER A 651 22.16 -18.33 49.09
CA SER A 651 22.82 -17.31 48.26
C SER A 651 22.45 -17.33 46.77
N GLN A 652 21.34 -17.97 46.40
CA GLN A 652 20.81 -17.97 45.04
C GLN A 652 19.85 -16.81 44.83
N THR A 653 19.84 -16.24 43.62
CA THR A 653 18.91 -15.14 43.27
C THR A 653 17.46 -15.62 43.36
N VAL A 654 16.63 -14.88 44.10
CA VAL A 654 15.19 -15.17 44.18
C VAL A 654 14.52 -14.80 42.85
N LYS A 655 13.89 -15.78 42.21
CA LYS A 655 13.15 -15.64 40.94
C LYS A 655 11.66 -15.86 41.17
N VAL A 656 10.83 -14.92 40.73
CA VAL A 656 9.37 -15.04 40.83
C VAL A 656 8.77 -15.11 39.43
N ASN A 657 8.19 -16.26 39.08
CA ASN A 657 7.57 -16.47 37.77
C ASN A 657 6.39 -15.52 37.58
N VAL A 658 6.29 -14.94 36.38
CA VAL A 658 5.18 -14.06 36.04
C VAL A 658 3.94 -14.90 35.71
N LYS A 659 2.81 -14.61 36.36
CA LYS A 659 1.53 -15.27 36.09
C LYS A 659 0.43 -14.23 35.93
N ASN A 660 -0.36 -14.32 34.86
CA ASN A 660 -1.42 -13.36 34.52
C ASN A 660 -0.93 -11.89 34.51
N GLY A 661 0.31 -11.66 34.05
CA GLY A 661 0.95 -10.34 34.05
C GLY A 661 1.16 -9.74 35.42
N LYS A 662 1.16 -10.55 36.49
CA LYS A 662 1.26 -10.08 37.88
C LYS A 662 2.34 -10.82 38.64
N ILE A 663 2.96 -10.11 39.58
CA ILE A 663 3.92 -10.64 40.54
C ILE A 663 3.62 -10.07 41.92
N THR A 664 3.75 -10.92 42.94
CA THR A 664 3.70 -10.53 44.35
C THR A 664 4.91 -11.14 45.05
N TYR A 665 5.65 -10.33 45.79
CA TYR A 665 6.78 -10.79 46.58
C TYR A 665 6.77 -10.18 47.98
N ASN A 666 7.03 -11.03 48.97
CA ASN A 666 7.08 -10.66 50.38
C ASN A 666 8.54 -10.66 50.84
N TYR A 667 9.05 -9.48 51.18
CA TYR A 667 10.42 -9.28 51.62
C TYR A 667 10.47 -8.85 53.09
N ILE A 668 11.23 -9.56 53.94
CA ILE A 668 11.35 -9.21 55.36
C ILE A 668 12.43 -8.12 55.51
N ILE A 669 12.05 -6.96 56.04
CA ILE A 669 13.02 -5.91 56.40
C ILE A 669 13.74 -6.33 57.69
N ALA A 670 15.07 -6.35 57.68
CA ALA A 670 15.84 -6.74 58.86
C ALA A 670 15.48 -5.87 60.09
N ASN A 671 15.41 -6.49 61.27
CA ASN A 671 15.01 -5.84 62.53
C ASN A 671 15.93 -4.69 62.97
N ASN A 672 17.21 -4.75 62.59
CA ASN A 672 18.22 -3.71 62.86
C ASN A 672 18.26 -2.60 61.81
N THR A 673 17.33 -2.56 60.86
CA THR A 673 17.28 -1.51 59.84
C THR A 673 17.02 -0.15 60.49
N LYS A 674 17.89 0.82 60.21
CA LYS A 674 17.74 2.21 60.68
C LYS A 674 16.55 2.87 59.99
N THR A 675 15.96 3.87 60.64
CA THR A 675 14.98 4.75 59.98
C THR A 675 15.61 5.35 58.72
N SER A 676 15.04 5.07 57.55
CA SER A 676 15.61 5.37 56.23
C SER A 676 14.55 5.34 55.12
N THR A 677 14.92 5.79 53.91
CA THR A 677 14.06 5.76 52.71
C THR A 677 14.69 4.87 51.63
N PRO A 678 14.69 3.54 51.82
CA PRO A 678 15.28 2.62 50.85
C PRO A 678 14.50 2.52 49.54
N SER A 679 15.12 1.92 48.53
CA SER A 679 14.49 1.58 47.25
C SER A 679 14.27 0.08 47.11
N ILE A 680 13.18 -0.28 46.41
CA ILE A 680 13.00 -1.61 45.84
C ILE A 680 12.91 -1.49 44.31
N GLU A 681 13.68 -2.31 43.61
CA GLU A 681 13.63 -2.46 42.16
C GLU A 681 13.03 -3.83 41.81
N VAL A 682 12.09 -3.84 40.86
CA VAL A 682 11.58 -5.05 40.23
C VAL A 682 12.13 -5.10 38.81
N VAL A 683 12.83 -6.19 38.47
CA VAL A 683 13.46 -6.38 37.15
C VAL A 683 12.87 -7.63 36.51
N TYR A 684 12.12 -7.46 35.42
CA TYR A 684 11.71 -8.56 34.55
C TYR A 684 12.87 -8.91 33.62
N THR A 685 13.36 -10.15 33.69
CA THR A 685 14.63 -10.55 33.05
C THR A 685 14.53 -10.77 31.53
N GLY A 686 13.38 -10.53 30.92
CA GLY A 686 13.11 -10.86 29.53
C GLY A 686 12.86 -12.35 29.29
N THR A 687 12.50 -12.68 28.05
CA THR A 687 12.36 -14.04 27.51
C THR A 687 12.96 -14.09 26.11
N ASP A 688 12.88 -15.25 25.45
CA ASP A 688 13.16 -15.36 24.02
C ASP A 688 12.20 -14.52 23.15
N LYS A 689 11.19 -13.84 23.71
CA LYS A 689 10.23 -13.01 22.97
C LYS A 689 10.23 -11.54 23.41
N TYR A 690 10.29 -11.29 24.72
CA TYR A 690 10.18 -9.96 25.29
C TYR A 690 11.51 -9.44 25.83
N GLU A 691 11.77 -8.16 25.61
CA GLU A 691 12.92 -7.48 26.18
C GLU A 691 12.85 -7.37 27.71
N GLU A 692 14.01 -7.17 28.34
CA GLU A 692 14.13 -6.87 29.77
C GLU A 692 13.49 -5.52 30.10
N SER A 693 12.83 -5.41 31.25
CA SER A 693 12.35 -4.11 31.76
C SER A 693 12.43 -4.06 33.29
N ARG A 694 12.46 -2.84 33.84
CA ARG A 694 12.67 -2.60 35.27
C ARG A 694 11.91 -1.37 35.74
N MET A 695 11.55 -1.37 37.02
CA MET A 695 11.03 -0.19 37.71
C MET A 695 11.56 -0.15 39.14
N LEU A 696 11.81 1.05 39.65
CA LEU A 696 12.24 1.29 41.02
C LEU A 696 11.22 2.17 41.75
N LYS A 697 10.94 1.87 43.02
CA LYS A 697 10.18 2.74 43.92
C LYS A 697 10.87 2.89 45.27
N TYR A 698 10.74 4.08 45.85
CA TYR A 698 11.18 4.37 47.21
C TYR A 698 10.03 4.17 48.20
N PHE A 699 10.37 3.79 49.43
CA PHE A 699 9.42 3.68 50.54
C PHE A 699 10.13 4.03 51.85
N ASN A 700 9.37 4.38 52.90
CA ASN A 700 9.97 4.67 54.20
C ASN A 700 10.00 3.44 55.10
N VAL A 701 11.13 3.23 55.76
CA VAL A 701 11.29 2.29 56.87
C VAL A 701 11.40 3.08 58.16
N THR A 702 10.55 2.78 59.15
CA THR A 702 10.61 3.40 60.48
C THR A 702 11.05 2.42 61.56
N ASN A 703 11.89 2.86 62.50
CA ASN A 703 12.32 2.10 63.67
C ASN A 703 12.04 2.88 64.98
N LYS A 704 11.19 2.35 65.88
CA LYS A 704 10.66 3.06 67.06
C LYS A 704 10.95 2.33 68.39
N ALA A 705 11.50 3.04 69.36
CA ALA A 705 11.75 2.57 70.74
C ALA A 705 11.11 3.54 71.77
N THR A 706 11.10 3.16 73.05
CA THR A 706 10.52 3.92 74.17
C THR A 706 11.54 4.10 75.30
N ILE A 707 11.43 5.19 76.09
CA ILE A 707 12.25 5.43 77.30
C ILE A 707 11.37 5.79 78.50
N VAL A 708 11.67 5.21 79.67
CA VAL A 708 11.02 5.49 80.97
C VAL A 708 12.07 5.89 81.99
N VAL A 709 11.81 6.89 82.84
CA VAL A 709 12.78 7.41 83.84
C VAL A 709 12.18 7.36 85.24
N THR A 710 12.92 6.79 86.20
CA THR A 710 12.51 6.59 87.61
C THR A 710 13.67 6.80 88.58
N THR A 711 13.38 6.84 89.89
CA THR A 711 14.38 6.79 90.97
C THR A 711 14.08 5.58 91.87
N ASN A 712 15.09 5.08 92.59
CA ASN A 712 14.88 3.98 93.55
C ASN A 712 14.08 4.38 94.79
N GLN A 713 14.03 5.68 95.11
CA GLN A 713 13.30 6.24 96.24
C GLN A 713 12.79 7.65 95.89
N SER A 714 11.70 8.06 96.53
CA SER A 714 11.08 9.38 96.31
C SER A 714 11.55 10.45 97.28
N THR A 715 12.14 10.06 98.43
CA THR A 715 12.72 10.98 99.43
C THR A 715 14.09 10.50 99.88
N VAL A 716 15.02 11.42 100.14
CA VAL A 716 16.41 11.11 100.55
C VAL A 716 16.95 12.20 101.50
N LYS A 717 17.89 11.88 102.40
CA LYS A 717 18.57 12.90 103.23
C LYS A 717 19.85 13.42 102.55
N MET A 718 20.46 14.47 103.12
CA MET A 718 21.83 14.86 102.76
C MET A 718 22.80 13.70 102.96
N ASP A 719 23.89 13.70 102.20
CA ASP A 719 24.94 12.67 102.15
C ASP A 719 24.50 11.25 101.75
N GLN A 720 23.20 10.99 101.67
CA GLN A 720 22.67 9.73 101.16
C GLN A 720 22.70 9.69 99.62
N LYS A 721 22.77 8.48 99.07
CA LYS A 721 22.72 8.24 97.63
C LYS A 721 21.29 7.99 97.17
N ILE A 722 20.93 8.56 96.02
CA ILE A 722 19.72 8.23 95.25
C ILE A 722 20.13 7.66 93.88
N LYS A 723 19.50 6.57 93.47
CA LYS A 723 19.78 5.92 92.17
C LYS A 723 18.79 6.42 91.13
N PHE A 724 19.32 7.03 90.07
CA PHE A 724 18.58 7.38 88.86
C PHE A 724 18.53 6.18 87.92
N ILE A 725 17.38 5.92 87.31
CA ILE A 725 17.12 4.74 86.48
C ILE A 725 16.42 5.18 85.19
N ALA A 726 16.93 4.77 84.03
CA ALA A 726 16.29 4.95 82.74
C ALA A 726 16.19 3.61 82.00
N THR A 727 14.99 3.23 81.58
CA THR A 727 14.71 1.98 80.87
C THR A 727 14.36 2.26 79.42
N VAL A 728 15.06 1.63 78.47
CA VAL A 728 14.85 1.79 77.02
C VAL A 728 14.47 0.45 76.39
N LYS A 729 13.34 0.40 75.68
CA LYS A 729 12.83 -0.80 75.01
C LYS A 729 12.43 -0.52 73.56
N TRP A 730 12.77 -1.44 72.64
CA TRP A 730 12.21 -1.52 71.30
C TRP A 730 11.10 -2.55 71.32
N ASP A 731 9.84 -2.12 71.20
CA ASP A 731 8.68 -2.95 71.51
C ASP A 731 8.85 -3.58 72.92
N SER A 732 8.99 -4.90 73.01
CA SER A 732 9.25 -5.63 74.27
C SER A 732 10.73 -5.97 74.51
N ILE A 733 11.62 -5.68 73.56
CA ILE A 733 13.04 -6.06 73.60
C ILE A 733 13.88 -4.95 74.25
N ALA A 734 14.74 -5.34 75.18
CA ALA A 734 15.69 -4.45 75.86
C ALA A 734 16.74 -3.88 74.89
N VAL A 735 16.93 -2.55 74.89
CA VAL A 735 17.99 -1.90 74.11
C VAL A 735 19.29 -1.88 74.90
N ASN A 736 20.33 -2.54 74.39
CA ASN A 736 21.61 -2.73 75.10
C ASN A 736 22.77 -1.91 74.53
N THR A 737 22.51 -1.04 73.56
CA THR A 737 23.51 -0.18 72.93
C THR A 737 23.25 1.28 73.26
N GLY A 738 24.29 2.09 73.40
CA GLY A 738 24.18 3.51 73.69
C GLY A 738 24.10 3.84 75.18
N PHE A 739 23.82 5.10 75.49
CA PHE A 739 23.78 5.61 76.86
C PHE A 739 22.67 6.65 77.04
N VAL A 740 22.34 6.91 78.29
CA VAL A 740 21.40 7.92 78.73
C VAL A 740 22.16 9.03 79.47
N ILE A 741 21.73 10.26 79.27
CA ILE A 741 22.22 11.43 80.01
C ILE A 741 21.13 11.87 80.98
N PHE A 742 21.43 11.92 82.28
CA PHE A 742 20.53 12.43 83.32
C PHE A 742 20.71 13.93 83.58
N LYS A 743 19.62 14.62 83.91
CA LYS A 743 19.62 16.03 84.31
C LYS A 743 18.74 16.25 85.55
N ILE A 744 19.24 16.98 86.55
CA ILE A 744 18.50 17.43 87.73
C ILE A 744 18.13 18.90 87.56
N ASN A 745 16.85 19.23 87.66
CA ASN A 745 16.29 20.58 87.46
C ASN A 745 16.73 21.25 86.14
N GLY A 746 16.96 20.44 85.10
CA GLY A 746 17.43 20.91 83.79
C GLY A 746 18.95 21.00 83.63
N VAL A 747 19.71 20.87 84.73
CA VAL A 747 21.17 20.86 84.73
C VAL A 747 21.70 19.44 84.56
N THR A 748 22.65 19.25 83.65
CA THR A 748 23.27 17.96 83.39
C THR A 748 24.00 17.45 84.63
N VAL A 749 23.78 16.19 84.98
CA VAL A 749 24.51 15.52 86.05
C VAL A 749 25.97 15.35 85.61
N LYS A 750 26.88 15.82 86.45
CA LYS A 750 28.32 15.78 86.20
C LYS A 750 29.05 15.00 87.30
N ASP A 751 30.19 14.42 86.95
CA ASP A 751 31.08 13.78 87.91
C ASP A 751 31.89 14.81 88.70
N ALA A 752 32.67 14.34 89.68
CA ALA A 752 33.54 15.19 90.51
C ALA A 752 34.62 15.95 89.71
N LYS A 753 34.87 15.58 88.44
CA LYS A 753 35.80 16.26 87.52
C LYS A 753 35.08 17.19 86.54
N ASN A 754 33.78 17.49 86.76
CA ASN A 754 32.94 18.36 85.95
C ASN A 754 32.63 17.81 84.53
N ASN A 755 32.79 16.51 84.28
CA ASN A 755 32.41 15.86 83.02
C ASN A 755 30.96 15.39 83.04
N THR A 756 30.31 15.35 81.86
CA THR A 756 28.94 14.81 81.74
C THR A 756 28.91 13.31 82.04
N VAL A 757 28.03 12.91 82.96
CA VAL A 757 27.82 11.50 83.28
C VAL A 757 27.05 10.81 82.14
N ARG A 758 27.62 9.72 81.62
CA ARG A 758 27.00 8.85 80.62
C ARG A 758 26.60 7.52 81.27
N ALA A 759 25.31 7.29 81.43
CA ALA A 759 24.80 6.03 81.98
C ALA A 759 24.55 5.04 80.83
N TYR A 760 25.45 4.08 80.66
CA TYR A 760 25.35 3.09 79.58
C TYR A 760 24.22 2.09 79.83
N LEU A 761 23.51 1.72 78.76
CA LEU A 761 22.44 0.72 78.86
C LEU A 761 23.02 -0.68 79.01
N LYS A 762 22.53 -1.42 80.01
CA LYS A 762 22.76 -2.85 80.20
C LYS A 762 21.41 -3.50 80.50
N ASN A 763 21.05 -4.51 79.71
CA ASN A 763 19.71 -5.14 79.74
C ASN A 763 18.55 -4.13 79.67
N GLY A 764 18.68 -3.12 78.81
CA GLY A 764 17.66 -2.10 78.62
C GLY A 764 17.60 -1.07 79.73
N VAL A 765 18.53 -1.09 80.71
CA VAL A 765 18.51 -0.18 81.86
C VAL A 765 19.83 0.55 81.99
N ALA A 766 19.76 1.86 82.19
CA ALA A 766 20.88 2.73 82.51
C ALA A 766 20.67 3.31 83.91
N THR A 767 21.65 3.17 84.79
CA THR A 767 21.55 3.65 86.18
C THR A 767 22.70 4.55 86.58
N TYR A 768 22.46 5.46 87.52
CA TYR A 768 23.51 6.27 88.13
C TYR A 768 23.21 6.55 89.61
N ASP A 769 24.18 6.31 90.50
CA ASP A 769 24.06 6.62 91.92
C ASP A 769 24.57 8.04 92.18
N PHE A 770 23.68 8.92 92.60
CA PHE A 770 23.94 10.33 92.88
C PHE A 770 23.93 10.58 94.39
N THR A 771 25.03 11.05 94.95
CA THR A 771 25.10 11.49 96.36
C THR A 771 24.51 12.89 96.49
N ILE A 772 23.60 13.07 97.45
CA ILE A 772 23.02 14.39 97.75
C ILE A 772 24.06 15.24 98.50
N PRO A 773 24.48 16.40 97.97
CA PRO A 773 25.42 17.28 98.65
C PRO A 773 24.85 17.93 99.91
N ASP A 774 25.73 18.31 100.83
CA ASP A 774 25.40 19.09 102.01
C ASP A 774 24.68 20.42 101.70
N GLY A 775 23.82 20.82 102.64
CA GLY A 775 23.11 22.10 102.59
C GLY A 775 21.97 22.18 101.59
N TRP A 776 21.66 21.10 100.84
CA TRP A 776 20.50 21.10 99.93
C TRP A 776 19.18 21.27 100.68
N SER A 777 18.33 22.18 100.21
CA SER A 777 17.02 22.38 100.84
C SER A 777 16.09 21.18 100.63
N ALA A 778 15.25 20.89 101.63
CA ALA A 778 14.16 19.91 101.57
C ALA A 778 13.02 20.29 100.59
N LYS A 779 13.32 20.40 99.28
CA LYS A 779 12.37 20.74 98.19
C LYS A 779 12.33 19.64 97.12
N PRO A 780 11.24 19.51 96.34
CA PRO A 780 11.18 18.60 95.19
C PRO A 780 12.19 18.96 94.07
N ASN A 781 12.82 17.96 93.49
CA ASN A 781 13.81 18.05 92.41
C ASN A 781 13.36 17.22 91.20
N LYS A 782 13.41 17.82 90.00
CA LYS A 782 13.05 17.22 88.71
C LYS A 782 14.21 16.43 88.12
N LEU A 783 14.03 15.16 87.82
CA LEU A 783 14.97 14.32 87.08
C LEU A 783 14.48 14.10 85.65
N SER A 784 15.34 14.25 84.65
CA SER A 784 15.03 13.95 83.24
C SER A 784 16.16 13.18 82.57
N ALA A 785 15.85 12.43 81.50
CA ALA A 785 16.85 11.66 80.78
C ALA A 785 16.61 11.61 79.26
N VAL A 786 17.71 11.59 78.49
CA VAL A 786 17.70 11.56 77.00
C VAL A 786 18.64 10.46 76.50
N TYR A 787 18.20 9.68 75.51
CA TYR A 787 18.98 8.61 74.87
C TYR A 787 19.85 9.11 73.71
N SER A 788 21.05 8.56 73.54
CA SER A 788 22.11 9.17 72.72
C SER A 788 22.32 8.66 71.28
N GLN A 789 21.60 7.63 70.80
CA GLN A 789 21.81 7.09 69.43
C GLN A 789 20.67 7.42 68.45
N LEU A 790 21.03 7.63 67.17
CA LEU A 790 20.11 7.92 66.05
C LEU A 790 19.51 6.66 65.38
N THR A 791 19.66 5.48 65.98
CA THR A 791 19.05 4.23 65.47
C THR A 791 17.52 4.29 65.50
N TYR A 792 16.97 5.02 66.48
CA TYR A 792 15.55 5.25 66.67
C TYR A 792 15.23 6.74 66.52
N THR A 793 13.95 7.08 66.45
CA THR A 793 13.49 8.44 66.71
C THR A 793 13.92 8.90 68.11
N ARG A 794 14.16 10.20 68.31
CA ARG A 794 14.63 10.79 69.59
C ARG A 794 13.79 10.33 70.80
N LEU A 795 14.45 9.92 71.89
CA LEU A 795 13.82 9.41 73.11
C LEU A 795 14.15 10.28 74.34
N GLU A 796 13.13 10.77 75.06
CA GLU A 796 13.27 11.52 76.32
C GLU A 796 12.09 11.29 77.30
N ASN A 797 12.35 11.31 78.63
CA ASN A 797 11.34 11.19 79.70
C ASN A 797 11.80 11.83 81.05
N LYS A 798 10.90 12.00 82.04
CA LYS A 798 11.13 12.72 83.33
C LYS A 798 10.41 12.13 84.56
N THR A 799 10.93 12.38 85.77
CA THR A 799 10.36 12.04 87.11
C THR A 799 10.82 13.04 88.20
N TYR A 800 10.47 12.84 89.50
CA TYR A 800 10.80 13.75 90.62
C TYR A 800 11.21 13.03 91.92
N PHE A 801 12.02 13.67 92.77
CA PHE A 801 12.37 13.22 94.14
C PHE A 801 12.56 14.42 95.12
N SER A 802 12.40 14.23 96.43
CA SER A 802 12.49 15.28 97.46
C SER A 802 13.54 14.99 98.54
N LEU A 803 13.92 15.99 99.34
CA LEU A 803 14.85 15.84 100.46
C LEU A 803 14.17 15.97 101.83
N ASN A 804 14.70 15.30 102.86
CA ASN A 804 14.30 15.45 104.28
C ASN A 804 15.28 16.38 105.04
N LYS A 805 14.79 17.08 106.09
CA LYS A 805 15.63 17.93 106.98
C LYS A 805 16.53 17.08 107.91
N THR A 806 17.71 17.59 108.25
CA THR A 806 18.73 16.94 109.09
C THR A 806 18.76 17.50 110.52
N GLN A 807 18.95 16.70 111.57
CA GLN A 807 18.98 17.17 112.97
C GLN A 807 20.30 17.91 113.31
N ALA A 808 20.24 18.98 114.11
CA ALA A 808 21.44 19.68 114.62
C ALA A 808 21.64 19.49 116.14
N HIS A 809 22.86 19.65 116.62
CA HIS A 809 23.24 19.59 118.04
C HIS A 809 24.41 20.54 118.38
N PHE A 810 24.45 21.02 119.62
CA PHE A 810 25.51 21.90 120.12
C PHE A 810 26.63 21.10 120.80
N ASN A 811 27.87 21.55 120.64
CA ASN A 811 29.04 21.08 121.37
C ASN A 811 29.75 22.29 122.02
N LEU A 812 29.42 22.57 123.29
CA LEU A 812 29.86 23.76 124.05
C LEU A 812 30.48 23.34 125.39
N THR A 813 31.35 24.17 125.97
CA THR A 813 32.01 23.90 127.27
C THR A 813 31.51 24.82 128.40
N ASN A 814 31.65 24.34 129.65
CA ASN A 814 31.36 25.12 130.86
C ASN A 814 32.33 26.30 131.03
N ILE A 815 31.88 27.36 131.72
CA ILE A 815 32.61 28.62 131.83
C ILE A 815 32.66 29.15 133.27
N THR A 816 33.68 29.95 133.60
CA THR A 816 33.85 30.61 134.90
C THR A 816 34.02 32.11 134.68
N ALA A 817 33.32 32.94 135.44
CA ALA A 817 33.45 34.40 135.33
C ALA A 817 33.14 35.10 136.66
N LYS A 818 33.44 36.40 136.76
CA LYS A 818 33.11 37.23 137.93
C LYS A 818 31.88 38.07 137.64
N GLN A 819 31.13 38.43 138.69
CA GLN A 819 30.00 39.35 138.57
C GLN A 819 30.40 40.62 137.81
N ASN A 820 29.49 41.11 136.95
CA ASN A 820 29.65 42.32 136.14
C ASN A 820 30.82 42.31 135.13
N LYS A 821 31.49 41.17 134.91
CA LYS A 821 32.53 40.98 133.88
C LYS A 821 31.99 40.20 132.69
N THR A 822 32.62 40.37 131.52
CA THR A 822 32.26 39.64 130.30
C THR A 822 32.67 38.17 130.40
N ALA A 823 31.74 37.27 130.10
CA ALA A 823 31.96 35.85 129.92
C ALA A 823 31.78 35.47 128.44
N THR A 824 32.45 34.40 128.01
CA THR A 824 32.41 33.93 126.61
C THR A 824 32.15 32.43 126.55
N ILE A 825 31.14 32.03 125.78
CA ILE A 825 30.82 30.63 125.45
C ILE A 825 31.39 30.34 124.07
N LYS A 826 32.24 29.31 123.96
CA LYS A 826 32.81 28.87 122.69
C LYS A 826 32.44 27.42 122.38
N GLY A 827 32.34 27.09 121.10
CA GLY A 827 32.15 25.71 120.62
C GLY A 827 31.55 25.64 119.22
N GLY A 828 30.81 24.56 118.94
CA GLY A 828 30.23 24.30 117.61
C GLY A 828 28.73 23.98 117.63
N LEU A 829 28.06 24.25 116.51
CA LEU A 829 26.73 23.77 116.15
C LEU A 829 26.91 22.83 114.94
N LEU A 830 26.76 21.53 115.20
CA LEU A 830 27.04 20.46 114.26
C LEU A 830 25.74 19.74 113.87
N ASP A 831 25.71 19.05 112.74
CA ASP A 831 24.59 18.19 112.32
C ASP A 831 24.70 16.77 112.88
N GLU A 832 23.73 15.89 112.58
CA GLU A 832 23.70 14.51 113.07
C GLU A 832 24.91 13.66 112.63
N TYR A 833 25.66 14.12 111.61
CA TYR A 833 26.88 13.50 111.10
C TYR A 833 28.16 14.18 111.61
N ASN A 834 28.02 15.13 112.55
CA ASN A 834 29.09 15.97 113.08
C ASN A 834 29.75 16.91 112.06
N HIS A 835 29.12 17.16 110.90
CA HIS A 835 29.52 18.24 110.02
C HIS A 835 29.05 19.57 110.59
N SER A 836 29.82 20.64 110.37
CA SER A 836 29.37 21.98 110.74
C SER A 836 28.08 22.34 110.00
N VAL A 837 27.06 22.77 110.74
CA VAL A 837 25.77 23.18 110.14
C VAL A 837 26.04 24.30 109.12
N CYS A 838 25.70 24.05 107.85
CA CYS A 838 26.01 24.97 106.76
C CYS A 838 25.13 26.25 106.80
N GLY A 839 25.78 27.40 106.63
CA GLY A 839 25.15 28.72 106.59
C GLY A 839 24.89 29.35 107.96
N ALA A 840 24.09 30.42 107.98
CA ALA A 840 23.83 31.21 109.19
C ALA A 840 22.62 30.69 109.99
N SER A 841 22.87 30.35 111.25
CA SER A 841 21.90 30.05 112.31
C SER A 841 21.95 31.13 113.39
N THR A 842 20.97 31.17 114.30
CA THR A 842 20.93 32.15 115.40
C THR A 842 20.65 31.45 116.72
N ALA A 843 21.31 31.87 117.80
CA ALA A 843 21.12 31.35 119.14
C ALA A 843 20.76 32.41 120.17
N ILE A 844 20.06 32.00 121.23
CA ILE A 844 19.84 32.80 122.44
C ILE A 844 20.45 32.08 123.64
N ILE A 845 20.75 32.83 124.70
CA ILE A 845 21.17 32.25 125.98
C ILE A 845 20.14 32.55 127.08
N LYS A 846 19.96 31.62 128.01
CA LYS A 846 19.20 31.82 129.25
C LYS A 846 20.06 31.48 130.44
N ILE A 847 20.06 32.30 131.49
CA ILE A 847 20.80 32.06 132.73
C ILE A 847 19.78 31.71 133.82
N ASP A 848 19.95 30.57 134.48
CA ASP A 848 19.02 29.97 135.46
C ASP A 848 17.55 29.95 134.98
N GLY A 849 17.37 29.59 133.70
CA GLY A 849 16.05 29.51 133.07
C GLY A 849 15.49 30.85 132.59
N VAL A 850 16.10 31.98 132.96
CA VAL A 850 15.68 33.32 132.52
C VAL A 850 16.46 33.74 131.29
N SER A 851 15.75 34.18 130.24
CA SER A 851 16.37 34.69 129.03
C SER A 851 17.32 35.86 129.32
N TYR A 852 18.54 35.78 128.79
CA TYR A 852 19.49 36.87 128.94
C TYR A 852 19.03 38.09 128.12
N LEU A 853 18.84 39.19 128.83
CA LEU A 853 18.48 40.48 128.28
C LEU A 853 19.72 41.37 128.23
N ASN A 854 19.80 42.23 127.22
CA ASN A 854 20.84 43.27 127.15
C ASN A 854 20.55 44.43 128.10
N GLU A 855 21.47 45.41 128.17
CA GLU A 855 21.38 46.59 129.06
C GLU A 855 20.08 47.43 128.85
N ASN A 856 19.38 47.24 127.73
CA ASN A 856 18.10 47.89 127.41
C ASN A 856 16.86 47.01 127.71
N GLY A 857 17.03 45.86 128.35
CA GLY A 857 15.94 44.94 128.71
C GLY A 857 15.38 44.10 127.56
N LYS A 858 16.05 43.99 126.40
CA LYS A 858 15.62 43.14 125.26
C LYS A 858 16.39 41.83 125.18
N LEU A 859 15.72 40.76 124.71
CA LEU A 859 16.34 39.45 124.47
C LEU A 859 17.54 39.58 123.52
N GLN A 860 18.70 39.09 123.96
CA GLN A 860 19.89 39.11 123.14
C GLN A 860 19.98 37.84 122.28
N VAL A 861 20.11 38.03 120.96
CA VAL A 861 20.28 36.97 119.96
C VAL A 861 21.69 37.04 119.38
N TYR A 862 22.31 35.88 119.17
CA TYR A 862 23.67 35.71 118.70
C TYR A 862 23.68 34.95 117.38
N ALA A 863 24.52 35.35 116.42
CA ALA A 863 24.67 34.63 115.17
C ALA A 863 25.64 33.45 115.32
N ILE A 864 25.31 32.34 114.68
CA ILE A 864 26.16 31.15 114.52
C ILE A 864 26.33 30.94 113.03
N VAL A 865 27.53 31.18 112.50
CA VAL A 865 27.78 31.08 111.06
C VAL A 865 28.64 29.85 110.80
N ASN A 866 28.18 28.99 109.88
CA ASN A 866 28.85 27.74 109.49
C ASN A 866 29.22 26.88 110.70
N GLY A 867 28.27 26.75 111.62
CA GLY A 867 28.43 25.94 112.82
C GLY A 867 29.40 26.48 113.88
N SER A 868 29.98 27.68 113.76
CA SER A 868 30.90 28.22 114.77
C SER A 868 30.16 29.03 115.85
N VAL A 869 30.39 28.72 117.13
CA VAL A 869 29.78 29.40 118.29
C VAL A 869 30.84 30.18 119.08
N ASP A 870 30.69 31.50 119.17
CA ASP A 870 31.47 32.42 120.02
C ASP A 870 30.53 33.49 120.60
N ILE A 871 29.87 33.17 121.71
CA ILE A 871 28.86 34.01 122.35
C ILE A 871 29.46 34.76 123.52
N LYS A 872 29.47 36.10 123.47
CA LYS A 872 29.96 36.97 124.54
C LYS A 872 28.81 37.67 125.22
N PHE A 873 28.78 37.63 126.55
CA PHE A 873 27.74 38.29 127.34
C PHE A 873 28.31 38.79 128.67
N ARG A 874 27.66 39.76 129.31
CA ARG A 874 28.10 40.31 130.59
C ARG A 874 27.39 39.58 131.73
N VAL A 875 28.13 39.06 132.69
CA VAL A 875 27.53 38.35 133.84
C VAL A 875 26.71 39.36 134.67
N PRO A 876 25.41 39.12 134.93
CA PRO A 876 24.58 40.04 135.71
C PRO A 876 25.17 40.29 137.11
N ILE A 877 25.08 41.52 137.61
CA ILE A 877 25.72 41.93 138.88
C ILE A 877 25.00 41.36 140.12
N ASP A 878 23.72 41.06 139.97
CA ASP A 878 22.82 40.47 140.95
C ASP A 878 22.92 38.94 141.01
N LEU A 879 23.65 38.32 140.08
CA LEU A 879 23.84 36.88 140.04
C LEU A 879 24.74 36.44 141.21
N LYS A 880 24.20 35.68 142.17
CA LYS A 880 24.92 35.29 143.40
C LYS A 880 26.23 34.54 143.09
N LYS A 881 27.19 34.55 144.02
CA LYS A 881 28.38 33.71 143.91
C LYS A 881 27.97 32.23 143.99
N GLY A 882 28.40 31.41 143.04
CA GLY A 882 27.98 30.01 142.92
C GLY A 882 27.90 29.50 141.49
N ASN A 883 27.34 28.31 141.31
CA ASN A 883 27.12 27.73 139.99
C ASN A 883 25.72 28.08 139.47
N HIS A 884 25.67 28.55 138.22
CA HIS A 884 24.47 28.93 137.48
C HIS A 884 24.38 28.13 136.19
N THR A 885 23.18 27.88 135.68
CA THR A 885 22.97 27.13 134.43
C THR A 885 22.78 28.10 133.26
N ILE A 886 23.51 27.91 132.17
CA ILE A 886 23.27 28.61 130.90
C ILE A 886 22.66 27.64 129.89
N GLU A 887 21.45 27.92 129.41
CA GLU A 887 20.84 27.22 128.27
C GLU A 887 21.12 28.00 126.97
N VAL A 888 21.72 27.36 125.95
CA VAL A 888 21.93 27.91 124.60
C VAL A 888 20.97 27.24 123.61
N VAL A 889 20.19 28.01 122.85
CA VAL A 889 19.09 27.49 121.99
C VAL A 889 19.15 28.06 120.57
N THR A 890 19.03 27.23 119.52
CA THR A 890 18.90 27.61 118.09
C THR A 890 17.64 27.03 117.42
N GLY A 891 17.10 27.73 116.41
CA GLY A 891 15.84 27.38 115.72
C GLY A 891 15.99 26.51 114.45
N THR A 892 14.86 25.98 113.95
CA THR A 892 14.76 25.14 112.73
C THR A 892 14.89 25.94 111.43
N ARG A 893 15.58 25.40 110.42
CA ARG A 893 15.78 25.95 109.06
C ARG A 893 15.24 25.00 107.95
N ASN A 894 15.44 25.37 106.68
CA ASN A 894 15.01 24.56 105.52
C ASN A 894 15.82 23.27 105.34
N ALA A 895 17.09 23.28 105.77
CA ALA A 895 18.00 22.15 105.72
C ALA A 895 18.09 21.41 107.06
N TYR A 896 17.99 22.14 108.19
CA TYR A 896 18.32 21.62 109.52
C TYR A 896 17.17 21.82 110.54
N ILE A 897 17.07 20.94 111.53
CA ILE A 897 16.14 21.03 112.68
C ILE A 897 16.84 21.76 113.84
N GLY A 898 16.13 22.62 114.58
CA GLY A 898 16.67 23.39 115.72
C GLY A 898 17.05 22.53 116.93
N THR A 899 17.81 23.10 117.87
CA THR A 899 18.37 22.36 119.02
C THR A 899 18.69 23.27 120.22
N ARG A 900 18.92 22.68 121.40
CA ARG A 900 19.30 23.38 122.64
C ARG A 900 20.28 22.58 123.48
N THR A 901 21.09 23.24 124.30
CA THR A 901 22.00 22.60 125.26
C THR A 901 22.15 23.43 126.55
N GLN A 902 22.63 22.84 127.63
CA GLN A 902 22.95 23.52 128.89
C GLN A 902 24.44 23.39 129.22
N ILE A 903 25.02 24.47 129.73
CA ILE A 903 26.38 24.51 130.28
C ILE A 903 26.36 25.18 131.66
N THR A 904 27.38 24.97 132.47
CA THR A 904 27.51 25.60 133.80
C THR A 904 28.34 26.89 133.70
N LEU A 905 27.85 27.95 134.34
CA LEU A 905 28.57 29.19 134.65
C LEU A 905 28.91 29.23 136.15
N THR A 906 30.20 29.19 136.51
CA THR A 906 30.65 29.39 137.89
C THR A 906 30.98 30.87 138.12
N VAL A 907 30.24 31.53 139.02
CA VAL A 907 30.43 32.93 139.41
C VAL A 907 31.32 33.00 140.65
N GLN A 908 32.48 33.67 140.54
CA GLN A 908 33.50 33.81 141.62
C GLN A 908 33.41 35.12 142.40
#